data_AF-A0A1J7C3B8-F1
#
_entry.id   AF-A0A1J7C3B8-F1
#
_cell.length_a   1.000
_cell.length_b   1.000
_cell.length_c   1.000
_cell.angle_alpha   90.00
_cell.angle_beta   90.00
_cell.angle_gamma   90.00
#
_symmetry.space_group_name_H-M   'P 1'
#
loop_
_entity.id
_entity.type
_entity.pdbx_description
1 polymer ?
#
loop_
_entity_poly.entity_id
_entity_poly.type
_entity_poly.pdbx_seq_one_letter_code
_entity_poly.pdbx_strand_id
1 'polypeptide(L)'
;MKNFKNIVLAICLLVTLVSKGQILPVHLTTEMAENPLAVIQNQPRLSWQLVSKELNASQIAYHILVASSEEKLKNDEGDIWNSGRVNSIKNLQITYGGSPLKNETKYFWKVKVWNQVGKISKWSKTAFFRTASLESELNPIWIGAITKADSHLPEGRNYHTATFNREKKNSFINASDSLSRRSIMLRKPFEVKKEIKEAVVYISGLGHYELTINGKKVGNSQFAPLWTDYDKTVNYNVYELSAKEFQKGDNAIGVLLGNGMYNTLAERYTKFFVSFGPPTLFFKMKISYKDGSEEIIKSDETWKYSKSPITYNSIFGGEDYNANLEQKGWNRKGFKDADWKKVVIQEAPKGVLRPQTAPPVKIQKQYEVKTVKELKPNFYVFDMGQNLSGFPTIKVKGKKGQTIRVWVAEGLNEEGTIAQGRSGKPYYYDYTLKGKDVEEWTPKFSFYGYQYVQIENINYKEDKNKELPTLVELKSNFIYNSAGEAGSFACSNEIFNKTHELINNSIKSNFQSVFTDCPQREKLGWLEEIHLNGPGLMFNYNLQTFIPATMQNISDSQRDNGLIPTIVPEYVIFGGDFTDSPEWGVTGVILPWMYYEYYGDASLLEKYFPVMKKYVDYLGTKAENHIVSHGLGDWYDYGAHAAGYSKNSPIALSATSHYYYGAYLVAKAAKMLGKTEDIEKYETLASEIKTAFNAKFFNPETKQYGTNSQFSNAVPIFMNIVEPQYKDAVMQNLLADIKEKGDRLTTGDVGNRYLFQTLARNGENETMFKMHNHYDAPGYGFQIKFGLTTLTEQWDPRKGNSWNHFMLGQIEEWFYQSLAGIMADPEKPGFKHFFIQPEVVGDMTFAKADYQSVYGKIVSSWEKKDGKFILNVEIPVNTTATIELPVSKSSEIKIDNKKVRAGFDGTKPNLELGSGKYIIECKI
;
A
#
# COMPACT_ATOMS: atom_id res chain seq x y z
N MET A 1 1.23 15.96 -5.37
CA MET A 1 1.42 16.91 -6.50
C MET A 1 2.84 17.50 -6.66
N LYS A 2 3.55 17.98 -5.62
CA LYS A 2 4.92 18.55 -5.80
C LYS A 2 6.00 17.51 -6.16
N ASN A 3 5.95 16.30 -5.59
CA ASN A 3 6.94 15.25 -5.90
C ASN A 3 6.70 14.56 -7.25
N PHE A 4 5.44 14.39 -7.66
CA PHE A 4 5.08 13.90 -9.00
C PHE A 4 5.52 14.89 -10.09
N LYS A 5 5.34 16.19 -9.84
CA LYS A 5 5.90 17.24 -10.70
C LYS A 5 7.41 17.13 -10.82
N ASN A 6 8.15 16.78 -9.76
CA ASN A 6 9.62 16.71 -9.80
C ASN A 6 10.14 15.47 -10.57
N ILE A 7 9.49 14.30 -10.45
CA ILE A 7 9.87 13.10 -11.20
C ILE A 7 9.50 13.25 -12.68
N VAL A 8 8.28 13.73 -12.97
CA VAL A 8 7.83 14.01 -14.35
C VAL A 8 8.63 15.16 -14.98
N LEU A 9 8.97 16.24 -14.24
CA LEU A 9 9.86 17.29 -14.77
C LEU A 9 11.23 16.73 -15.09
N ALA A 10 11.82 15.90 -14.23
CA ALA A 10 13.17 15.36 -14.44
C ALA A 10 13.22 14.44 -15.68
N ILE A 11 12.18 13.64 -15.92
CA ILE A 11 12.06 12.79 -17.11
C ILE A 11 11.82 13.63 -18.37
N CYS A 12 10.90 14.60 -18.33
CA CYS A 12 10.64 15.49 -19.47
C CYS A 12 11.87 16.33 -19.83
N LEU A 13 12.64 16.82 -18.86
CA LEU A 13 13.91 17.51 -19.08
C LEU A 13 14.97 16.59 -19.72
N LEU A 14 15.05 15.32 -19.31
CA LEU A 14 15.99 14.36 -19.92
C LEU A 14 15.64 14.05 -21.38
N VAL A 15 14.36 13.97 -21.74
CA VAL A 15 13.95 13.79 -23.15
C VAL A 15 14.39 14.97 -24.02
N THR A 16 14.34 16.22 -23.53
CA THR A 16 14.78 17.38 -24.34
C THR A 16 16.26 17.31 -24.75
N LEU A 17 17.11 16.68 -23.93
CA LEU A 17 18.56 16.53 -24.13
C LEU A 17 18.97 15.33 -25.00
N VAL A 18 18.05 14.42 -25.35
CA VAL A 18 18.34 13.27 -26.23
C VAL A 18 18.50 13.77 -27.67
N SER A 19 19.66 13.58 -28.29
CA SER A 19 19.83 13.87 -29.73
C SER A 19 19.08 12.85 -30.57
N LYS A 20 18.71 13.18 -31.82
CA LYS A 20 18.17 12.19 -32.77
C LYS A 20 19.08 10.95 -32.85
N GLY A 21 18.46 9.77 -32.84
CA GLY A 21 19.13 8.47 -32.84
C GLY A 21 19.88 8.10 -31.56
N GLN A 22 19.53 8.64 -30.38
CA GLN A 22 20.07 8.18 -29.08
C GLN A 22 18.99 7.45 -28.27
N ILE A 23 19.40 6.35 -27.64
CA ILE A 23 18.71 5.70 -26.52
C ILE A 23 19.50 6.02 -25.24
N LEU A 24 18.84 6.29 -24.12
CA LEU A 24 19.52 6.54 -22.84
C LEU A 24 18.94 5.65 -21.73
N PRO A 25 19.79 4.98 -20.94
CA PRO A 25 19.38 4.34 -19.70
C PRO A 25 19.11 5.36 -18.60
N VAL A 26 17.94 5.25 -17.98
CA VAL A 26 17.44 6.12 -16.90
C VAL A 26 16.74 5.26 -15.83
N HIS A 27 16.38 5.86 -14.68
CA HIS A 27 15.68 5.17 -13.57
C HIS A 27 16.28 3.81 -13.22
N LEU A 28 17.52 3.86 -12.72
CA LEU A 28 18.24 2.67 -12.30
C LEU A 28 17.69 2.19 -10.95
N THR A 29 17.35 0.92 -10.86
CA THR A 29 16.91 0.29 -9.61
C THR A 29 17.72 -0.95 -9.28
N THR A 30 17.85 -1.22 -7.99
CA THR A 30 18.40 -2.46 -7.45
C THR A 30 17.32 -3.11 -6.61
N GLU A 31 16.95 -4.37 -6.91
CA GLU A 31 15.78 -5.04 -6.30
C GLU A 31 14.52 -4.18 -6.33
N MET A 32 14.23 -3.58 -7.50
CA MET A 32 13.08 -2.70 -7.76
C MET A 32 13.04 -1.39 -6.95
N ALA A 33 14.08 -1.07 -6.18
CA ALA A 33 14.19 0.17 -5.43
C ALA A 33 15.25 1.10 -6.03
N GLU A 34 14.98 2.41 -6.02
CA GLU A 34 15.99 3.41 -6.31
C GLU A 34 16.92 3.57 -5.09
N ASN A 35 18.22 3.37 -5.31
CA ASN A 35 19.26 3.60 -4.31
C ASN A 35 19.01 2.98 -2.91
N PRO A 36 18.66 1.68 -2.82
CA PRO A 36 18.29 1.05 -1.55
C PRO A 36 19.47 1.02 -0.57
N LEU A 37 19.16 1.22 0.71
CA LEU A 37 20.15 1.24 1.80
C LEU A 37 20.33 -0.11 2.52
N ALA A 38 19.51 -1.11 2.18
CA ALA A 38 19.53 -2.42 2.83
C ALA A 38 19.12 -3.53 1.84
N VAL A 39 20.04 -3.92 0.97
CA VAL A 39 19.86 -5.03 0.02
C VAL A 39 20.32 -6.34 0.67
N ILE A 40 19.42 -7.29 0.82
CA ILE A 40 19.67 -8.57 1.51
C ILE A 40 20.28 -9.61 0.54
N GLN A 41 20.06 -9.43 -0.76
CA GLN A 41 20.50 -10.36 -1.79
C GLN A 41 22.01 -10.28 -2.02
N ASN A 42 22.69 -11.43 -1.97
CA ASN A 42 24.11 -11.54 -2.31
C ASN A 42 24.39 -11.32 -3.80
N GLN A 43 23.39 -11.58 -4.64
CA GLN A 43 23.41 -11.32 -6.08
C GLN A 43 22.21 -10.44 -6.43
N PRO A 44 22.27 -9.14 -6.12
CA PRO A 44 21.14 -8.26 -6.33
C PRO A 44 20.84 -8.08 -7.82
N ARG A 45 19.58 -7.88 -8.14
CA ARG A 45 19.07 -7.70 -9.50
C ARG A 45 19.02 -6.21 -9.86
N LEU A 46 19.63 -5.86 -10.99
CA LEU A 46 19.73 -4.49 -11.50
C LEU A 46 18.77 -4.27 -12.67
N SER A 47 18.07 -3.15 -12.66
CA SER A 47 17.14 -2.78 -13.73
C SER A 47 17.33 -1.33 -14.16
N TRP A 48 16.98 -1.02 -15.40
CA TRP A 48 16.95 0.34 -15.92
C TRP A 48 15.81 0.52 -16.92
N GLN A 49 15.22 1.70 -16.92
CA GLN A 49 14.32 2.15 -17.97
C GLN A 49 15.13 2.76 -19.12
N LEU A 50 14.49 2.89 -20.28
CA LEU A 50 15.10 3.42 -21.49
C LEU A 50 14.23 4.56 -22.04
N VAL A 51 14.87 5.62 -22.53
CA VAL A 51 14.19 6.73 -23.23
C VAL A 51 14.85 7.00 -24.57
N SER A 52 14.04 7.39 -25.55
CA SER A 52 14.43 7.68 -26.93
C SER A 52 13.45 8.66 -27.57
N LYS A 53 13.91 9.44 -28.56
CA LYS A 53 13.03 10.22 -29.45
C LYS A 53 12.61 9.45 -30.71
N GLU A 54 13.27 8.33 -30.99
CA GLU A 54 13.00 7.50 -32.16
C GLU A 54 11.85 6.54 -31.90
N LEU A 55 11.04 6.30 -32.93
CA LEU A 55 10.07 5.20 -32.94
C LEU A 55 10.79 3.85 -33.04
N ASN A 56 10.15 2.80 -32.55
CA ASN A 56 10.63 1.42 -32.55
C ASN A 56 12.05 1.28 -31.96
N ALA A 57 12.40 2.14 -30.99
CA ALA A 57 13.66 2.06 -30.29
C ALA A 57 13.68 0.84 -29.36
N SER A 58 14.79 0.13 -29.38
CA SER A 58 15.03 -1.04 -28.52
C SER A 58 16.51 -1.18 -28.19
N GLN A 59 16.80 -2.01 -27.19
CA GLN A 59 18.16 -2.38 -26.79
C GLN A 59 18.51 -3.73 -27.39
N ILE A 60 19.76 -3.89 -27.86
CA ILE A 60 20.32 -5.21 -28.27
C ILE A 60 21.46 -5.70 -27.39
N ALA A 61 22.08 -4.80 -26.62
CA ALA A 61 23.16 -5.13 -25.69
C ALA A 61 23.26 -4.10 -24.55
N TYR A 62 23.88 -4.51 -23.44
CA TYR A 62 24.21 -3.63 -22.31
C TYR A 62 25.65 -3.83 -21.83
N HIS A 63 26.14 -2.89 -21.04
CA HIS A 63 27.41 -2.96 -20.31
C HIS A 63 27.23 -2.27 -18.96
N ILE A 64 27.42 -3.02 -17.88
CA ILE A 64 27.30 -2.59 -16.49
C ILE A 64 28.70 -2.49 -15.88
N LEU A 65 28.92 -1.41 -15.12
CA LEU A 65 30.05 -1.28 -14.20
C LEU A 65 29.51 -1.13 -12.78
N VAL A 66 30.11 -1.86 -11.84
CA VAL A 66 29.91 -1.71 -10.40
C VAL A 66 31.27 -1.45 -9.77
N ALA A 67 31.34 -0.48 -8.87
CA ALA A 67 32.56 -0.11 -8.18
C ALA A 67 32.39 0.11 -6.68
N SER A 68 33.50 0.03 -5.97
CA SER A 68 33.62 0.29 -4.53
C SER A 68 33.56 1.78 -4.16
N SER A 69 33.67 2.67 -5.15
CA SER A 69 33.56 4.12 -4.95
C SER A 69 33.00 4.83 -6.18
N GLU A 70 32.40 5.99 -5.96
CA GLU A 70 31.90 6.82 -7.05
C GLU A 70 33.03 7.36 -7.96
N GLU A 71 34.21 7.60 -7.39
CA GLU A 71 35.39 8.10 -8.13
C GLU A 71 35.89 7.07 -9.16
N LYS A 72 36.03 5.80 -8.77
CA LYS A 72 36.38 4.72 -9.70
C LYS A 72 35.40 4.62 -10.87
N LEU A 73 34.09 4.70 -10.58
CA LEU A 73 33.10 4.75 -11.66
C LEU A 73 33.22 5.99 -12.55
N LYS A 74 33.62 7.15 -12.04
CA LYS A 74 33.84 8.35 -12.88
C LYS A 74 34.99 8.11 -13.89
N ASN A 75 35.94 7.25 -13.55
CA ASN A 75 37.04 6.83 -14.43
C ASN A 75 36.71 5.58 -15.28
N ASP A 76 35.43 5.16 -15.35
CA ASP A 76 34.98 3.94 -16.03
C ASP A 76 35.61 2.63 -15.47
N GLU A 77 36.03 2.65 -14.20
CA GLU A 77 36.59 1.48 -13.51
C GLU A 77 35.50 0.74 -12.72
N GLY A 78 35.16 -0.47 -13.16
CA GLY A 78 34.26 -1.39 -12.45
C GLY A 78 35.03 -2.42 -11.64
N ASP A 79 35.69 -2.00 -10.56
CA ASP A 79 36.56 -2.86 -9.74
C ASP A 79 35.82 -3.98 -8.98
N ILE A 80 34.50 -3.87 -8.87
CA ILE A 80 33.64 -4.87 -8.23
C ILE A 80 32.96 -5.75 -9.29
N TRP A 81 32.52 -5.14 -10.38
CA TRP A 81 32.01 -5.86 -11.54
C TRP A 81 32.17 -5.04 -12.81
N ASN A 82 32.56 -5.71 -13.88
CA ASN A 82 32.49 -5.21 -15.24
C ASN A 82 31.89 -6.31 -16.11
N SER A 83 30.66 -6.12 -16.59
CA SER A 83 29.98 -7.15 -17.39
C SER A 83 30.57 -7.33 -18.78
N GLY A 84 31.41 -6.38 -19.24
CA GLY A 84 31.67 -6.18 -20.66
C GLY A 84 30.39 -5.91 -21.45
N ARG A 85 30.45 -6.03 -22.78
CA ARG A 85 29.26 -6.00 -23.63
C ARG A 85 28.53 -7.35 -23.55
N VAL A 86 27.30 -7.34 -23.07
CA VAL A 86 26.41 -8.50 -23.05
C VAL A 86 25.34 -8.32 -24.12
N ASN A 87 25.28 -9.23 -25.10
CA ASN A 87 24.25 -9.23 -26.15
C ASN A 87 22.93 -9.74 -25.58
N SER A 88 22.09 -8.82 -25.11
CA SER A 88 20.78 -9.13 -24.54
C SER A 88 19.83 -7.94 -24.66
N ILE A 89 18.58 -8.26 -24.98
CA ILE A 89 17.47 -7.31 -24.98
C ILE A 89 16.88 -7.10 -23.57
N LYS A 90 17.32 -7.86 -22.55
CA LYS A 90 16.84 -7.70 -21.18
C LYS A 90 17.42 -6.42 -20.55
N ASN A 91 16.57 -5.66 -19.88
CA ASN A 91 16.92 -4.44 -19.14
C ASN A 91 16.31 -4.39 -17.72
N LEU A 92 15.59 -5.44 -17.33
CA LEU A 92 15.03 -5.60 -16.00
C LEU A 92 15.64 -6.83 -15.34
N GLN A 93 15.82 -6.74 -14.03
CA GLN A 93 16.21 -7.84 -13.14
C GLN A 93 17.48 -8.59 -13.58
N ILE A 94 18.49 -7.85 -14.04
CA ILE A 94 19.79 -8.41 -14.40
C ILE A 94 20.54 -8.80 -13.12
N THR A 95 20.68 -10.10 -12.87
CA THR A 95 21.42 -10.62 -11.72
C THR A 95 22.87 -10.13 -11.75
N TYR A 96 23.31 -9.52 -10.66
CA TYR A 96 24.69 -9.14 -10.44
C TYR A 96 25.63 -10.36 -10.57
N GLY A 97 26.63 -10.25 -11.44
CA GLY A 97 27.59 -11.32 -11.75
C GLY A 97 29.05 -11.00 -11.39
N GLY A 98 29.28 -10.06 -10.46
CA GLY A 98 30.61 -9.64 -10.06
C GLY A 98 31.19 -10.40 -8.87
N SER A 99 32.25 -9.85 -8.28
CA SER A 99 32.88 -10.41 -7.08
C SER A 99 31.92 -10.45 -5.88
N PRO A 100 32.11 -11.37 -4.92
CA PRO A 100 31.27 -11.43 -3.72
C PRO A 100 31.16 -10.08 -3.02
N LEU A 101 29.92 -9.67 -2.73
CA LEU A 101 29.63 -8.43 -2.03
C LEU A 101 29.92 -8.58 -0.53
N LYS A 102 30.42 -7.50 0.07
CA LYS A 102 30.61 -7.41 1.53
C LYS A 102 29.34 -6.84 2.17
N ASN A 103 29.06 -7.24 3.40
CA ASN A 103 27.95 -6.70 4.19
C ASN A 103 28.19 -5.22 4.52
N GLU A 104 27.11 -4.50 4.85
CA GLU A 104 27.11 -3.09 5.26
C GLU A 104 27.87 -2.14 4.30
N THR A 105 28.07 -2.54 3.04
CA THR A 105 28.96 -1.86 2.10
C THR A 105 28.15 -1.19 0.99
N LYS A 106 28.47 0.08 0.71
CA LYS A 106 27.88 0.84 -0.38
C LYS A 106 28.63 0.58 -1.68
N TYR A 107 27.90 0.19 -2.71
CA TYR A 107 28.39 -0.02 -4.05
C TYR A 107 27.74 0.98 -5.00
N PHE A 108 28.51 1.46 -5.96
CA PHE A 108 28.03 2.38 -6.99
C PHE A 108 27.96 1.61 -8.30
N TRP A 109 26.98 1.92 -9.15
CA TRP A 109 26.89 1.29 -10.46
C TRP A 109 26.33 2.23 -11.53
N LYS A 110 26.64 1.92 -12.78
CA LYS A 110 26.10 2.59 -13.97
C LYS A 110 26.02 1.62 -15.15
N VAL A 111 25.20 1.96 -16.13
CA VAL A 111 24.97 1.14 -17.32
C VAL A 111 25.00 1.98 -18.59
N LYS A 112 25.50 1.41 -19.68
CA LYS A 112 25.29 1.90 -21.05
C LYS A 112 24.76 0.77 -21.91
N VAL A 113 24.09 1.13 -22.98
CA VAL A 113 23.37 0.22 -23.87
C VAL A 113 23.68 0.48 -25.35
N TRP A 114 23.43 -0.52 -26.18
CA TRP A 114 23.44 -0.43 -27.65
C TRP A 114 22.02 -0.53 -28.16
N ASN A 115 21.65 0.34 -29.09
CA ASN A 115 20.34 0.32 -29.73
C ASN A 115 20.28 -0.68 -30.91
N GLN A 116 19.12 -0.80 -31.54
CA GLN A 116 18.84 -1.72 -32.65
C GLN A 116 19.72 -1.55 -33.90
N VAL A 117 20.36 -0.39 -34.07
CA VAL A 117 21.31 -0.14 -35.17
C VAL A 117 22.78 -0.24 -34.72
N GLY A 118 23.03 -0.76 -33.52
CA GLY A 118 24.38 -0.93 -32.96
C GLY A 118 25.02 0.34 -32.41
N LYS A 119 24.29 1.45 -32.31
CA LYS A 119 24.82 2.71 -31.76
C LYS A 119 24.83 2.68 -30.25
N ILE A 120 25.96 3.09 -29.67
CA ILE A 120 26.20 3.12 -28.22
C ILE A 120 25.58 4.38 -27.62
N SER A 121 24.95 4.21 -26.45
CA SER A 121 24.49 5.30 -25.60
C SER A 121 25.60 5.88 -24.72
N LYS A 122 25.33 7.05 -24.12
CA LYS A 122 26.13 7.52 -22.98
C LYS A 122 25.88 6.61 -21.77
N TRP A 123 26.82 6.59 -20.84
CA TRP A 123 26.58 6.02 -19.51
C TRP A 123 25.38 6.69 -18.83
N SER A 124 24.62 5.90 -18.07
CA SER A 124 23.60 6.40 -17.16
C SER A 124 24.22 7.33 -16.11
N LYS A 125 23.37 8.07 -15.40
CA LYS A 125 23.78 8.62 -14.10
C LYS A 125 24.16 7.46 -13.17
N THR A 126 25.13 7.72 -12.29
CA THR A 126 25.53 6.76 -11.26
C THR A 126 24.37 6.53 -10.28
N ALA A 127 24.03 5.27 -10.06
CA ALA A 127 23.17 4.81 -8.99
C ALA A 127 24.02 4.09 -7.92
N PHE A 128 23.43 3.76 -6.78
CA PHE A 128 24.09 2.98 -5.75
C PHE A 128 23.15 1.96 -5.12
N PHE A 129 23.71 1.04 -4.35
CA PHE A 129 22.97 0.26 -3.36
C PHE A 129 23.88 -0.03 -2.17
N ARG A 130 23.32 -0.21 -0.98
CA ARG A 130 24.06 -0.69 0.20
C ARG A 130 23.55 -2.07 0.59
N THR A 131 24.46 -3.01 0.79
CA THR A 131 24.15 -4.33 1.32
C THR A 131 23.70 -4.25 2.78
N ALA A 132 22.73 -5.06 3.15
CA ALA A 132 22.26 -5.14 4.53
C ALA A 132 23.35 -5.68 5.46
N SER A 133 23.20 -5.41 6.77
CA SER A 133 23.98 -6.11 7.79
C SER A 133 23.46 -7.54 7.93
N LEU A 134 24.34 -8.49 8.22
CA LEU A 134 23.89 -9.78 8.76
C LEU A 134 23.30 -9.55 10.15
N GLU A 135 22.32 -10.38 10.52
CA GLU A 135 21.73 -10.33 11.87
C GLU A 135 22.78 -10.58 12.97
N SER A 136 23.71 -11.51 12.73
CA SER A 136 24.85 -11.77 13.61
C SER A 136 25.79 -10.57 13.78
N GLU A 137 25.90 -9.71 12.76
CA GLU A 137 26.70 -8.47 12.79
C GLU A 137 25.94 -7.29 13.39
N LEU A 138 24.60 -7.31 13.37
CA LEU A 138 23.78 -6.33 14.09
C LEU A 138 23.96 -6.49 15.60
N ASN A 139 24.07 -7.74 16.08
CA ASN A 139 24.25 -8.12 17.49
C ASN A 139 23.38 -7.25 18.43
N PRO A 140 22.04 -7.32 18.27
CA PRO A 140 21.15 -6.34 18.86
C PRO A 140 21.12 -6.44 20.38
N ILE A 141 21.34 -5.31 21.05
CA ILE A 141 21.08 -5.15 22.48
C ILE A 141 19.80 -4.33 22.61
N TRP A 142 18.74 -4.95 23.11
CA TRP A 142 17.45 -4.28 23.30
C TRP A 142 17.43 -3.56 24.64
N ILE A 143 16.96 -2.31 24.65
CA ILE A 143 16.87 -1.48 25.86
C ILE A 143 15.49 -0.86 26.03
N GLY A 144 15.07 -0.66 27.26
CA GLY A 144 13.78 -0.07 27.60
C GLY A 144 13.78 0.61 28.97
N ALA A 145 12.59 0.97 29.46
CA ALA A 145 12.42 1.60 30.77
C ALA A 145 11.97 0.60 31.87
N ILE A 146 11.41 -0.54 31.48
CA ILE A 146 10.89 -1.60 32.35
C ILE A 146 11.03 -2.95 31.65
N THR A 147 11.30 -4.02 32.41
CA THR A 147 11.41 -5.36 31.83
C THR A 147 10.05 -5.89 31.38
N LYS A 148 10.03 -6.87 30.47
CA LYS A 148 8.77 -7.54 30.11
C LYS A 148 8.11 -8.21 31.33
N ALA A 149 8.89 -8.87 32.18
CA ALA A 149 8.40 -9.51 33.39
C ALA A 149 7.77 -8.51 34.37
N ASP A 150 8.44 -7.39 34.66
CA ASP A 150 7.97 -6.37 35.60
C ASP A 150 6.81 -5.54 35.04
N SER A 151 6.58 -5.57 33.72
CA SER A 151 5.50 -4.83 33.08
C SER A 151 4.11 -5.38 33.39
N HIS A 152 4.02 -6.68 33.72
CA HIS A 152 2.76 -7.41 33.92
C HIS A 152 1.75 -7.25 32.76
N LEU A 153 2.25 -7.09 31.53
CA LEU A 153 1.42 -7.02 30.32
C LEU A 153 0.78 -8.39 30.02
N PRO A 154 -0.45 -8.43 29.48
CA PRO A 154 -1.12 -9.68 29.12
C PRO A 154 -0.38 -10.38 27.97
N GLU A 155 -0.35 -11.71 28.00
CA GLU A 155 0.27 -12.54 26.95
C GLU A 155 -0.77 -13.29 26.12
N GLY A 156 -0.62 -13.29 24.79
CA GLY A 156 -1.49 -14.01 23.84
C GLY A 156 -2.34 -13.09 22.95
N ARG A 157 -3.10 -13.71 22.01
CA ARG A 157 -3.83 -13.01 20.92
C ARG A 157 -5.36 -13.14 20.97
N ASN A 158 -5.90 -13.76 22.02
CA ASN A 158 -7.34 -14.02 22.19
C ASN A 158 -8.08 -12.88 22.95
N TYR A 159 -7.58 -11.64 22.88
CA TYR A 159 -8.08 -10.51 23.67
C TYR A 159 -8.77 -9.45 22.79
N HIS A 160 -10.05 -9.65 22.46
CA HIS A 160 -10.81 -8.74 21.60
C HIS A 160 -12.05 -8.16 22.28
N THR A 161 -12.34 -6.89 22.00
CA THR A 161 -13.30 -6.10 22.78
C THR A 161 -14.76 -6.54 22.68
N ALA A 162 -15.19 -7.11 21.55
CA ALA A 162 -16.57 -7.54 21.37
C ALA A 162 -16.97 -8.74 22.25
N THR A 163 -16.02 -9.59 22.65
CA THR A 163 -16.24 -10.73 23.56
C THR A 163 -15.64 -10.52 24.95
N PHE A 164 -14.88 -9.44 25.18
CA PHE A 164 -14.31 -9.10 26.48
C PHE A 164 -15.16 -8.10 27.27
N ASN A 165 -15.66 -8.51 28.45
CA ASN A 165 -16.28 -7.59 29.41
C ASN A 165 -15.26 -6.50 29.84
N ARG A 166 -15.73 -5.25 29.90
CA ARG A 166 -15.01 -4.04 30.34
C ARG A 166 -14.29 -4.21 31.69
N GLU A 167 -14.85 -4.98 32.61
CA GLU A 167 -14.23 -5.29 33.90
C GLU A 167 -12.88 -5.98 33.74
N LYS A 168 -12.79 -6.92 32.79
CA LYS A 168 -11.55 -7.67 32.54
C LYS A 168 -10.49 -6.80 31.85
N LYS A 169 -10.89 -5.87 30.97
CA LYS A 169 -10.00 -4.82 30.45
C LYS A 169 -9.38 -4.02 31.60
N ASN A 170 -10.22 -3.50 32.50
CA ASN A 170 -9.75 -2.70 33.62
C ASN A 170 -8.81 -3.51 34.52
N SER A 171 -9.10 -4.79 34.74
CA SER A 171 -8.21 -5.70 35.48
C SER A 171 -6.82 -5.78 34.85
N PHE A 172 -6.69 -5.94 33.54
CA PHE A 172 -5.39 -5.98 32.87
C PHE A 172 -4.65 -4.64 32.95
N ILE A 173 -5.36 -3.53 32.74
CA ILE A 173 -4.78 -2.19 32.85
C ILE A 173 -4.27 -1.93 34.27
N ASN A 174 -5.06 -2.29 35.28
CA ASN A 174 -4.71 -2.10 36.69
C ASN A 174 -3.57 -3.03 37.15
N ALA A 175 -3.46 -4.21 36.55
CA ALA A 175 -2.36 -5.13 36.82
C ALA A 175 -1.05 -4.72 36.14
N SER A 176 -1.11 -4.08 34.97
CA SER A 176 0.07 -3.63 34.22
C SER A 176 0.72 -2.38 34.82
N ASP A 177 2.06 -2.30 34.81
CA ASP A 177 2.75 -1.08 35.21
C ASP A 177 2.54 0.03 34.17
N SER A 178 2.18 1.24 34.61
CA SER A 178 1.93 2.38 33.73
C SER A 178 3.13 2.76 32.82
N LEU A 179 4.37 2.49 33.23
CA LEU A 179 5.58 2.75 32.45
C LEU A 179 5.63 1.90 31.18
N SER A 180 5.03 0.71 31.21
CA SER A 180 4.95 -0.21 30.07
C SER A 180 4.03 0.27 28.95
N ARG A 181 3.19 1.28 29.20
CA ARG A 181 2.18 1.81 28.28
C ARG A 181 2.36 3.31 28.01
N ARG A 182 3.46 3.90 28.47
CA ARG A 182 3.77 5.33 28.32
C ARG A 182 4.88 5.56 27.32
N SER A 183 4.87 6.73 26.69
CA SER A 183 5.97 7.14 25.83
C SER A 183 7.18 7.58 26.68
N ILE A 184 8.36 7.11 26.29
CA ILE A 184 9.64 7.38 26.95
C ILE A 184 10.62 8.06 25.98
N MET A 185 11.49 8.89 26.53
CA MET A 185 12.65 9.45 25.84
C MET A 185 13.89 8.68 26.27
N LEU A 186 14.71 8.24 25.32
CA LEU A 186 16.01 7.62 25.56
C LEU A 186 17.12 8.48 24.95
N ARG A 187 18.22 8.66 25.66
CA ARG A 187 19.35 9.47 25.19
C ARG A 187 20.68 8.79 25.40
N LYS A 188 21.62 9.07 24.50
CA LYS A 188 23.05 8.75 24.66
C LYS A 188 23.93 9.89 24.16
N PRO A 189 24.75 10.50 25.04
CA PRO A 189 25.84 11.35 24.59
C PRO A 189 26.96 10.50 23.99
N PHE A 190 27.69 11.04 23.02
CA PHE A 190 28.87 10.42 22.43
C PHE A 190 29.80 11.50 21.85
N GLU A 191 31.05 11.15 21.58
CA GLU A 191 32.04 12.07 21.02
C GLU A 191 32.45 11.66 19.60
N VAL A 192 32.64 12.64 18.72
CA VAL A 192 33.25 12.46 17.39
C VAL A 192 34.57 13.21 17.35
N LYS A 193 35.68 12.47 17.34
CA LYS A 193 37.04 13.05 17.39
C LYS A 193 37.67 13.25 16.02
N LYS A 194 37.27 12.42 15.05
CA LYS A 194 37.87 12.31 13.72
C LYS A 194 36.91 12.79 12.64
N GLU A 195 37.42 13.05 11.45
CA GLU A 195 36.61 13.48 10.31
C GLU A 195 35.81 12.30 9.73
N ILE A 196 34.49 12.38 9.79
CA ILE A 196 33.57 11.34 9.33
C ILE A 196 33.59 11.24 7.80
N LYS A 197 33.75 10.03 7.29
CA LYS A 197 33.51 9.68 5.88
C LYS A 197 32.03 9.36 5.67
N GLU A 198 31.49 8.47 6.48
CA GLU A 198 30.06 8.11 6.48
C GLU A 198 29.60 7.67 7.88
N ALA A 199 28.30 7.83 8.16
CA ALA A 199 27.67 7.26 9.34
C ALA A 199 26.36 6.57 8.94
N VAL A 200 26.18 5.31 9.33
CA VAL A 200 24.98 4.53 9.00
C VAL A 200 24.31 4.07 10.29
N VAL A 201 23.01 4.36 10.41
CA VAL A 201 22.17 4.00 11.55
C VAL A 201 21.27 2.84 11.17
N TYR A 202 21.20 1.84 12.04
CA TYR A 202 20.27 0.73 12.06
C TYR A 202 19.43 0.86 13.34
N ILE A 203 18.12 0.97 13.21
CA ILE A 203 17.25 1.26 14.37
C ILE A 203 15.91 0.54 14.26
N SER A 204 15.44 0.00 15.37
CA SER A 204 14.07 -0.49 15.54
C SER A 204 13.55 -0.06 16.90
N GLY A 205 12.50 0.75 16.91
CA GLY A 205 11.71 1.02 18.12
C GLY A 205 10.42 0.22 18.07
N LEU A 206 10.30 -0.78 18.94
CA LEU A 206 9.13 -1.66 19.00
C LEU A 206 7.91 -0.88 19.47
N GLY A 207 6.88 -0.88 18.62
CA GLY A 207 5.81 0.11 18.63
C GLY A 207 6.09 1.11 17.53
N HIS A 208 6.46 2.34 17.90
CA HIS A 208 6.93 3.37 16.97
C HIS A 208 8.07 4.18 17.58
N TYR A 209 8.89 4.84 16.76
CA TYR A 209 9.92 5.76 17.24
C TYR A 209 10.06 7.06 16.43
N GLU A 210 10.67 8.06 17.07
CA GLU A 210 11.25 9.22 16.39
C GLU A 210 12.73 9.36 16.82
N LEU A 211 13.64 9.27 15.85
CA LEU A 211 15.09 9.41 16.06
C LEU A 211 15.52 10.87 15.82
N THR A 212 16.38 11.36 16.70
CA THR A 212 17.05 12.64 16.57
C THR A 212 18.56 12.52 16.79
N ILE A 213 19.33 13.29 16.02
CA ILE A 213 20.77 13.51 16.22
C ILE A 213 20.97 15.01 16.41
N ASN A 214 21.60 15.41 17.53
CA ASN A 214 21.86 16.81 17.86
C ASN A 214 20.61 17.72 17.78
N GLY A 215 19.46 17.19 18.20
CA GLY A 215 18.18 17.89 18.21
C GLY A 215 17.49 18.03 16.84
N LYS A 216 17.99 17.37 15.79
CA LYS A 216 17.34 17.31 14.47
C LYS A 216 16.75 15.92 14.25
N LYS A 217 15.50 15.85 13.79
CA LYS A 217 14.84 14.58 13.41
C LYS A 217 15.58 13.95 12.22
N VAL A 218 15.86 12.65 12.32
CA VAL A 218 16.40 11.84 11.24
C VAL A 218 15.24 11.30 10.39
N GLY A 219 15.33 11.48 9.08
CA GLY A 219 14.27 11.09 8.16
C GLY A 219 12.99 11.91 8.32
N ASN A 220 11.94 11.50 7.61
CA ASN A 220 10.62 12.16 7.63
C ASN A 220 9.44 11.17 7.71
N SER A 221 9.72 9.92 8.07
CA SER A 221 8.71 8.91 8.32
C SER A 221 7.84 9.29 9.53
N GLN A 222 6.59 8.86 9.44
CA GLN A 222 5.66 8.73 10.57
C GLN A 222 5.56 7.23 10.88
N PHE A 223 5.34 6.89 12.15
CA PHE A 223 5.00 5.52 12.55
C PHE A 223 6.01 4.46 12.11
N ALA A 224 7.30 4.80 12.15
CA ALA A 224 8.37 3.85 11.88
C ALA A 224 8.67 2.99 13.14
N PRO A 225 9.02 1.71 12.98
CA PRO A 225 9.00 0.92 11.75
C PRO A 225 7.57 0.50 11.35
N LEU A 226 7.40 0.00 10.11
CA LEU A 226 6.10 -0.54 9.67
C LEU A 226 5.74 -1.81 10.43
N TRP A 227 4.43 -2.01 10.60
CA TRP A 227 3.80 -3.09 11.34
C TRP A 227 4.07 -4.49 10.75
N THR A 228 4.41 -5.42 11.62
CA THR A 228 4.63 -6.85 11.34
C THR A 228 4.05 -7.69 12.49
N ASP A 229 4.00 -9.01 12.33
CA ASP A 229 3.88 -9.90 13.49
C ASP A 229 5.23 -9.92 14.22
N TYR A 230 5.32 -9.21 15.34
CA TYR A 230 6.57 -9.04 16.10
C TYR A 230 7.11 -10.34 16.72
N ASP A 231 6.32 -11.41 16.76
CA ASP A 231 6.81 -12.72 17.16
C ASP A 231 7.51 -13.48 16.00
N LYS A 232 7.42 -12.98 14.76
CA LYS A 232 7.93 -13.63 13.55
C LYS A 232 8.94 -12.77 12.79
N THR A 233 8.62 -11.49 12.60
CA THR A 233 9.47 -10.51 11.93
C THR A 233 9.47 -9.20 12.70
N VAL A 234 10.66 -8.62 12.87
CA VAL A 234 10.85 -7.27 13.41
C VAL A 234 11.56 -6.42 12.38
N ASN A 235 10.92 -5.34 11.95
CA ASN A 235 11.52 -4.40 11.01
C ASN A 235 12.55 -3.49 11.70
N TYR A 236 13.71 -3.29 11.07
CA TYR A 236 14.59 -2.16 11.34
C TYR A 236 14.68 -1.23 10.14
N ASN A 237 14.92 0.05 10.40
CA ASN A 237 15.19 1.05 9.37
C ASN A 237 16.68 1.34 9.27
N VAL A 238 17.13 1.69 8.07
CA VAL A 238 18.50 2.12 7.79
C VAL A 238 18.50 3.58 7.36
N TYR A 239 19.35 4.38 7.98
CA TYR A 239 19.59 5.77 7.59
C TYR A 239 21.08 5.98 7.32
N GLU A 240 21.40 6.63 6.21
CA GLU A 240 22.74 7.14 5.93
C GLU A 240 22.78 8.62 6.31
N LEU A 241 23.65 8.96 7.27
CA LEU A 241 23.83 10.30 7.80
C LEU A 241 25.10 10.93 7.23
N SER A 242 25.00 12.21 6.94
CA SER A 242 26.11 13.00 6.40
C SER A 242 26.97 13.62 7.50
N ALA A 243 28.26 13.85 7.24
CA ALA A 243 29.17 14.45 8.23
C ALA A 243 28.66 15.79 8.83
N LYS A 244 27.86 16.56 8.08
CA LYS A 244 27.24 17.83 8.53
C LYS A 244 26.16 17.68 9.62
N GLU A 245 25.70 16.47 9.90
CA GLU A 245 24.75 16.20 10.98
C GLU A 245 25.44 16.08 12.34
N PHE A 246 26.76 15.92 12.33
CA PHE A 246 27.61 15.77 13.50
C PHE A 246 28.41 17.04 13.75
N GLN A 247 28.88 17.16 14.99
CA GLN A 247 29.79 18.21 15.42
C GLN A 247 31.09 17.55 15.89
N LYS A 248 32.23 18.24 15.75
CA LYS A 248 33.47 17.79 16.39
C LYS A 248 33.30 17.86 17.91
N GLY A 249 33.71 16.81 18.62
CA GLY A 249 33.50 16.66 20.06
C GLY A 249 32.10 16.11 20.37
N ASP A 250 31.40 16.72 21.33
CA ASP A 250 30.16 16.19 21.89
C ASP A 250 28.98 16.22 20.91
N ASN A 251 28.30 15.08 20.85
CA ASN A 251 27.06 14.86 20.12
C ASN A 251 26.05 14.15 21.04
N ALA A 252 24.78 14.13 20.64
CA ALA A 252 23.75 13.39 21.35
C ALA A 252 22.79 12.69 20.39
N ILE A 253 22.48 11.43 20.71
CA ILE A 253 21.37 10.67 20.14
C ILE A 253 20.17 10.82 21.08
N GLY A 254 19.00 11.09 20.51
CA GLY A 254 17.74 11.06 21.24
C GLY A 254 16.70 10.25 20.49
N VAL A 255 16.03 9.33 21.18
CA VAL A 255 14.95 8.51 20.63
C VAL A 255 13.70 8.67 21.50
N LEU A 256 12.58 8.97 20.87
CA LEU A 256 11.26 8.93 21.49
C LEU A 256 10.57 7.62 21.08
N LEU A 257 9.98 6.88 22.02
CA LEU A 257 9.23 5.65 21.72
C LEU A 257 7.73 5.81 22.00
N GLY A 258 6.90 5.19 21.18
CA GLY A 258 5.45 5.06 21.33
C GLY A 258 4.99 3.61 21.20
N ASN A 259 3.76 3.33 21.61
CA ASN A 259 3.24 1.97 21.75
C ASN A 259 2.90 1.28 20.41
N GLY A 260 2.39 2.04 19.43
CA GLY A 260 2.00 1.52 18.11
C GLY A 260 1.05 0.30 18.18
N MET A 261 1.22 -0.65 17.25
CA MET A 261 0.56 -1.96 17.29
C MET A 261 1.30 -2.99 18.18
N TYR A 262 2.49 -2.64 18.70
CA TYR A 262 3.28 -3.51 19.56
C TYR A 262 2.67 -3.65 20.97
N ASN A 263 2.04 -2.57 21.46
CA ASN A 263 1.27 -2.60 22.70
C ASN A 263 -0.04 -1.82 22.54
N THR A 264 -1.16 -2.52 22.43
CA THR A 264 -2.48 -1.88 22.24
C THR A 264 -3.28 -1.74 23.54
N LEU A 265 -2.72 -2.15 24.68
CA LEU A 265 -3.38 -2.03 25.98
C LEU A 265 -3.47 -0.56 26.40
N ALA A 266 -4.69 -0.01 26.43
CA ALA A 266 -4.91 1.42 26.68
C ALA A 266 -6.24 1.70 27.39
N GLU A 267 -6.29 2.81 28.14
CA GLU A 267 -7.44 3.25 28.93
C GLU A 267 -8.66 3.61 28.06
N ARG A 268 -8.45 4.32 26.94
CA ARG A 268 -9.50 4.73 25.99
C ARG A 268 -9.88 3.59 25.03
N TYR A 269 -10.62 3.91 23.97
CA TYR A 269 -11.01 2.93 22.96
C TYR A 269 -9.79 2.18 22.43
N THR A 270 -9.97 0.88 22.25
CA THR A 270 -9.09 0.00 21.50
C THR A 270 -9.94 -1.10 20.89
N LYS A 271 -9.55 -1.64 19.74
CA LYS A 271 -10.24 -2.75 19.08
C LYS A 271 -9.92 -4.10 19.74
N PHE A 272 -8.69 -4.25 20.24
CA PHE A 272 -8.17 -5.43 20.94
C PHE A 272 -7.12 -5.03 22.01
N PHE A 273 -6.74 -5.97 22.88
CA PHE A 273 -5.85 -5.73 24.03
C PHE A 273 -4.57 -6.57 23.97
N VAL A 274 -3.95 -6.60 22.79
CA VAL A 274 -2.78 -7.43 22.52
C VAL A 274 -1.52 -6.63 22.78
N SER A 275 -0.54 -7.27 23.41
CA SER A 275 0.77 -6.71 23.69
C SER A 275 1.85 -7.74 23.43
N PHE A 276 2.91 -7.31 22.75
CA PHE A 276 4.13 -8.09 22.53
C PHE A 276 5.23 -7.70 23.54
N GLY A 277 5.08 -6.56 24.21
CA GLY A 277 5.99 -6.07 25.26
C GLY A 277 5.86 -4.56 25.49
N PRO A 278 6.62 -3.98 26.42
CA PRO A 278 6.69 -2.53 26.63
C PRO A 278 7.57 -1.85 25.55
N PRO A 279 7.48 -0.52 25.35
CA PRO A 279 8.33 0.22 24.41
C PRO A 279 9.81 -0.11 24.55
N THR A 280 10.42 -0.58 23.45
CA THR A 280 11.75 -1.19 23.45
C THR A 280 12.55 -0.72 22.23
N LEU A 281 13.85 -0.47 22.39
CA LEU A 281 14.75 0.07 21.36
C LEU A 281 15.92 -0.88 21.06
N PHE A 282 16.15 -1.12 19.78
CA PHE A 282 17.44 -1.53 19.23
C PHE A 282 18.05 -0.37 18.45
N PHE A 283 19.34 -0.08 18.68
CA PHE A 283 20.09 0.94 17.97
C PHE A 283 21.53 0.47 17.70
N LYS A 284 21.99 0.66 16.47
CA LYS A 284 23.41 0.57 16.08
C LYS A 284 23.71 1.70 15.11
N MET A 285 24.77 2.45 15.34
CA MET A 285 25.32 3.41 14.41
C MET A 285 26.78 3.08 14.16
N LYS A 286 27.13 2.87 12.90
CA LYS A 286 28.51 2.66 12.45
C LYS A 286 29.01 3.94 11.81
N ILE A 287 30.10 4.48 12.36
CA ILE A 287 30.81 5.65 11.81
C ILE A 287 32.11 5.15 11.19
N SER A 288 32.31 5.42 9.91
CA SER A 288 33.60 5.20 9.24
C SER A 288 34.27 6.56 9.02
N TYR A 289 35.54 6.66 9.38
CA TYR A 289 36.33 7.89 9.31
C TYR A 289 37.19 7.96 8.04
N LYS A 290 37.66 9.16 7.68
CA LYS A 290 38.53 9.34 6.50
C LYS A 290 39.90 8.68 6.64
N ASP A 291 40.37 8.43 7.86
CA ASP A 291 41.62 7.71 8.14
C ASP A 291 41.50 6.19 8.04
N GLY A 292 40.31 5.67 7.71
CA GLY A 292 40.02 4.24 7.57
C GLY A 292 39.59 3.54 8.85
N SER A 293 39.63 4.21 10.00
CA SER A 293 39.12 3.64 11.26
C SER A 293 37.59 3.68 11.34
N GLU A 294 37.02 2.83 12.19
CA GLU A 294 35.57 2.72 12.41
C GLU A 294 35.23 2.81 13.89
N GLU A 295 34.03 3.29 14.20
CA GLU A 295 33.46 3.36 15.54
C GLU A 295 32.01 2.90 15.52
N ILE A 296 31.60 2.12 16.53
CA ILE A 296 30.24 1.62 16.67
C ILE A 296 29.64 2.17 17.96
N ILE A 297 28.52 2.87 17.82
CA ILE A 297 27.70 3.34 18.93
C ILE A 297 26.41 2.54 18.92
N LYS A 298 26.12 1.82 20.00
CA LYS A 298 24.95 0.93 20.10
C LYS A 298 24.09 1.21 21.33
N SER A 299 22.87 0.70 21.32
CA SER A 299 22.04 0.51 22.51
C SER A 299 22.78 -0.38 23.52
N ASP A 300 22.83 0.05 24.78
CA ASP A 300 23.48 -0.62 25.91
C ASP A 300 23.07 0.05 27.24
N GLU A 301 23.61 -0.43 28.36
CA GLU A 301 23.32 0.06 29.71
C GLU A 301 23.74 1.51 29.99
N THR A 302 24.55 2.11 29.12
CA THR A 302 25.01 3.50 29.27
C THR A 302 23.95 4.52 28.83
N TRP A 303 22.93 4.07 28.11
CA TRP A 303 21.78 4.91 27.78
C TRP A 303 21.00 5.26 29.04
N LYS A 304 20.36 6.43 28.99
CA LYS A 304 19.42 6.85 30.03
C LYS A 304 18.04 7.08 29.45
N TYR A 305 17.02 6.95 30.27
CA TYR A 305 15.65 7.28 29.93
C TYR A 305 15.01 8.29 30.88
N SER A 306 13.99 8.97 30.36
CA SER A 306 13.04 9.78 31.14
C SER A 306 11.63 9.63 30.56
N LYS A 307 10.61 9.92 31.37
CA LYS A 307 9.23 10.00 30.88
C LYS A 307 9.13 11.14 29.88
N SER A 308 8.43 10.92 28.77
CA SER A 308 8.24 11.96 27.76
C SER A 308 7.09 12.92 28.11
N PRO A 309 6.98 14.07 27.41
CA PRO A 309 5.78 14.91 27.47
C PRO A 309 4.52 14.25 26.92
N ILE A 310 4.64 13.15 26.15
CA ILE A 310 3.51 12.34 25.71
C ILE A 310 3.10 11.42 26.86
N THR A 311 2.03 11.80 27.55
CA THR A 311 1.57 11.12 28.78
C THR A 311 0.66 9.93 28.49
N TYR A 312 0.08 9.87 27.30
CA TYR A 312 -0.75 8.78 26.80
C TYR A 312 -0.58 8.70 25.27
N ASN A 313 -0.47 7.50 24.72
CA ASN A 313 -0.58 7.29 23.27
C ASN A 313 -1.15 5.91 22.98
N SER A 314 -2.10 5.86 22.04
CA SER A 314 -2.68 4.62 21.53
C SER A 314 -3.10 4.83 20.10
N ILE A 315 -2.84 3.84 19.24
CA ILE A 315 -3.28 3.89 17.84
C ILE A 315 -4.81 3.98 17.71
N PHE A 316 -5.56 3.55 18.73
CA PHE A 316 -7.02 3.53 18.77
C PHE A 316 -7.66 4.55 19.72
N GLY A 317 -6.86 5.22 20.57
CA GLY A 317 -7.39 6.11 21.61
C GLY A 317 -6.89 7.56 21.53
N GLY A 318 -6.00 7.88 20.59
CA GLY A 318 -5.39 9.20 20.44
C GLY A 318 -4.12 9.38 21.26
N GLU A 319 -3.79 10.63 21.62
CA GLU A 319 -2.54 11.01 22.28
C GLU A 319 -2.75 12.19 23.22
N ASP A 320 -2.11 12.15 24.39
CA ASP A 320 -2.07 13.29 25.30
C ASP A 320 -0.66 13.82 25.42
N TYR A 321 -0.54 15.14 25.35
CA TYR A 321 0.72 15.84 25.44
C TYR A 321 0.66 16.94 26.50
N ASN A 322 1.60 16.93 27.44
CA ASN A 322 1.76 17.99 28.43
C ASN A 322 3.05 18.77 28.21
N ALA A 323 2.94 19.95 27.60
CA ALA A 323 4.08 20.80 27.26
C ALA A 323 4.85 21.32 28.48
N ASN A 324 4.26 21.25 29.67
CA ASN A 324 4.96 21.57 30.93
C ASN A 324 6.05 20.55 31.28
N LEU A 325 6.00 19.36 30.70
CA LEU A 325 6.98 18.29 30.90
C LEU A 325 8.09 18.31 29.85
N GLU A 326 8.09 19.26 28.91
CA GLU A 326 9.14 19.41 27.92
C GLU A 326 10.51 19.66 28.57
N GLN A 327 11.49 18.83 28.20
CA GLN A 327 12.88 18.98 28.63
C GLN A 327 13.68 19.61 27.48
N LYS A 328 13.71 20.94 27.42
CA LYS A 328 14.34 21.66 26.31
C LYS A 328 15.80 21.23 26.12
N GLY A 329 16.13 20.76 24.92
CA GLY A 329 17.49 20.34 24.55
C GLY A 329 17.91 18.95 25.03
N TRP A 330 16.99 18.12 25.53
CA TRP A 330 17.29 16.76 26.03
C TRP A 330 18.10 15.88 25.07
N ASN A 331 17.87 16.07 23.76
CA ASN A 331 18.52 15.39 22.64
C ASN A 331 19.66 16.22 22.00
N ARG A 332 20.26 17.13 22.76
CA ARG A 332 21.43 17.93 22.36
C ARG A 332 22.57 17.74 23.35
N LYS A 333 23.77 18.12 22.93
CA LYS A 333 24.95 18.18 23.80
C LYS A 333 24.75 19.16 24.96
N GLY A 334 25.45 18.93 26.07
CA GLY A 334 25.41 19.78 27.25
C GLY A 334 24.12 19.71 28.08
N PHE A 335 23.16 18.85 27.70
CA PHE A 335 21.98 18.60 28.53
C PHE A 335 22.37 17.86 29.81
N LYS A 336 21.90 18.37 30.95
CA LYS A 336 22.13 17.78 32.28
C LYS A 336 21.10 16.69 32.53
N ASP A 337 21.52 15.43 32.43
CA ASP A 337 20.67 14.25 32.57
C ASP A 337 20.91 13.49 33.89
N ALA A 338 21.35 14.20 34.94
CA ALA A 338 21.64 13.59 36.24
C ALA A 338 20.40 12.89 36.84
N ASP A 339 19.22 13.47 36.63
CA ASP A 339 17.93 12.93 37.11
C ASP A 339 17.31 11.89 36.19
N TRP A 340 17.95 11.59 35.05
CA TRP A 340 17.49 10.52 34.16
C TRP A 340 17.88 9.16 34.71
N LYS A 341 17.00 8.18 34.54
CA LYS A 341 17.20 6.82 35.03
C LYS A 341 18.02 6.02 34.04
N LYS A 342 18.78 5.04 34.51
CA LYS A 342 19.42 4.05 33.63
C LYS A 342 18.36 3.22 32.93
N VAL A 343 18.60 2.86 31.67
CA VAL A 343 17.76 1.89 30.95
C VAL A 343 17.89 0.51 31.58
N VAL A 344 16.91 -0.35 31.30
CA VAL A 344 17.03 -1.80 31.52
C VAL A 344 17.37 -2.49 30.21
N ILE A 345 18.13 -3.57 30.28
CA ILE A 345 18.31 -4.48 29.16
C ILE A 345 17.03 -5.30 29.02
N GLN A 346 16.49 -5.30 27.80
CA GLN A 346 15.24 -5.97 27.46
C GLN A 346 15.50 -7.34 26.86
N GLU A 347 14.54 -8.24 27.07
CA GLU A 347 14.45 -9.46 26.29
C GLU A 347 14.27 -9.11 24.80
N ALA A 348 14.95 -9.85 23.93
CA ALA A 348 14.77 -9.69 22.50
C ALA A 348 13.33 -10.06 22.09
N PRO A 349 12.73 -9.35 21.12
CA PRO A 349 11.48 -9.80 20.51
C PRO A 349 11.70 -11.17 19.85
N LYS A 350 10.65 -11.99 19.76
CA LYS A 350 10.77 -13.34 19.20
C LYS A 350 11.01 -13.35 17.69
N GLY A 351 10.58 -12.29 16.99
CA GLY A 351 10.70 -12.20 15.54
C GLY A 351 12.13 -11.93 15.05
N VAL A 352 12.41 -12.42 13.85
CA VAL A 352 13.69 -12.23 13.15
C VAL A 352 13.86 -10.76 12.74
N LEU A 353 15.04 -10.19 12.98
CA LEU A 353 15.31 -8.80 12.65
C LEU A 353 15.58 -8.63 11.14
N ARG A 354 14.71 -7.91 10.43
CA ARG A 354 14.77 -7.71 8.97
C ARG A 354 14.80 -6.24 8.59
N PRO A 355 15.51 -5.83 7.53
CA PRO A 355 15.41 -4.45 7.07
C PRO A 355 14.03 -4.22 6.46
N GLN A 356 13.44 -3.07 6.78
CA GLN A 356 12.23 -2.63 6.13
C GLN A 356 12.53 -2.24 4.68
N THR A 357 12.01 -2.99 3.72
CA THR A 357 12.15 -2.72 2.28
C THR A 357 10.98 -1.91 1.71
N ALA A 358 9.80 -1.99 2.34
CA ALA A 358 8.64 -1.22 1.94
C ALA A 358 8.81 0.29 2.27
N PRO A 359 8.28 1.20 1.43
CA PRO A 359 8.41 2.63 1.65
C PRO A 359 7.69 3.05 2.95
N PRO A 360 8.17 4.08 3.65
CA PRO A 360 7.57 4.48 4.92
C PRO A 360 6.28 5.27 4.73
N VAL A 361 5.47 5.38 5.78
CA VAL A 361 4.37 6.35 5.89
C VAL A 361 4.93 7.75 6.10
N LYS A 362 4.37 8.76 5.42
CA LYS A 362 4.77 10.17 5.54
C LYS A 362 3.54 11.07 5.61
N ILE A 363 3.71 12.31 6.06
CA ILE A 363 2.74 13.37 5.80
C ILE A 363 2.88 13.75 4.32
N GLN A 364 1.83 13.52 3.55
CA GLN A 364 1.84 13.67 2.10
C GLN A 364 1.09 14.91 1.64
N LYS A 365 0.03 15.29 2.37
CA LYS A 365 -0.77 16.48 2.10
C LYS A 365 -1.25 17.09 3.42
N GLN A 366 -1.45 18.40 3.42
CA GLN A 366 -2.06 19.12 4.54
C GLN A 366 -3.32 19.82 4.02
N TYR A 367 -4.36 19.85 4.85
CA TYR A 367 -5.62 20.55 4.60
C TYR A 367 -5.83 21.62 5.66
N GLU A 368 -6.22 22.81 5.22
CA GLU A 368 -6.65 23.91 6.07
C GLU A 368 -8.14 23.75 6.40
N VAL A 369 -8.64 24.48 7.40
CA VAL A 369 -10.07 24.56 7.70
C VAL A 369 -10.83 25.07 6.48
N LYS A 370 -11.79 24.28 5.97
CA LYS A 370 -12.67 24.68 4.87
C LYS A 370 -13.83 25.53 5.38
N THR A 371 -14.53 25.05 6.41
CA THR A 371 -15.57 25.83 7.10
C THR A 371 -15.52 25.61 8.61
N VAL A 372 -16.07 26.56 9.36
CA VAL A 372 -16.16 26.51 10.83
C VAL A 372 -17.56 26.90 11.26
N LYS A 373 -18.12 26.19 12.24
CA LYS A 373 -19.40 26.50 12.87
C LYS A 373 -19.22 26.60 14.38
N GLU A 374 -19.62 27.73 14.95
CA GLU A 374 -19.76 27.90 16.40
C GLU A 374 -21.16 27.40 16.80
N LEU A 375 -21.29 26.23 17.43
CA LEU A 375 -22.60 25.66 17.79
C LEU A 375 -23.23 26.35 18.99
N LYS A 376 -22.38 26.80 19.92
CA LYS A 376 -22.70 27.61 21.10
C LYS A 376 -21.43 28.39 21.48
N PRO A 377 -21.50 29.43 22.34
CA PRO A 377 -20.33 30.24 22.67
C PRO A 377 -19.12 29.39 23.03
N ASN A 378 -18.00 29.62 22.35
CA ASN A 378 -16.71 28.93 22.55
C ASN A 378 -16.71 27.41 22.27
N PHE A 379 -17.67 26.92 21.48
CA PHE A 379 -17.76 25.54 21.01
C PHE A 379 -17.74 25.52 19.49
N TYR A 380 -16.68 24.96 18.90
CA TYR A 380 -16.47 25.00 17.45
C TYR A 380 -16.40 23.59 16.86
N VAL A 381 -17.04 23.43 15.69
CA VAL A 381 -16.86 22.29 14.79
C VAL A 381 -16.27 22.80 13.48
N PHE A 382 -15.17 22.19 13.07
CA PHE A 382 -14.42 22.53 11.86
C PHE A 382 -14.62 21.40 10.85
N ASP A 383 -15.03 21.77 9.64
CA ASP A 383 -15.00 20.89 8.47
C ASP A 383 -13.68 21.11 7.73
N MET A 384 -12.87 20.05 7.65
CA MET A 384 -11.58 20.08 6.96
C MET A 384 -11.73 19.83 5.45
N GLY A 385 -12.95 19.54 4.98
CA GLY A 385 -13.31 19.41 3.58
C GLY A 385 -12.90 18.11 2.89
N GLN A 386 -12.20 17.22 3.61
CA GLN A 386 -11.77 15.90 3.14
C GLN A 386 -11.72 14.94 4.33
N ASN A 387 -12.46 13.84 4.25
CA ASN A 387 -12.25 12.66 5.11
C ASN A 387 -10.90 12.02 4.77
N LEU A 388 -10.02 11.86 5.75
CA LEU A 388 -8.64 11.39 5.57
C LEU A 388 -8.17 10.58 6.77
N SER A 389 -7.18 9.73 6.56
CA SER A 389 -6.40 9.14 7.66
C SER A 389 -5.28 10.08 8.08
N GLY A 390 -5.19 10.41 9.37
CA GLY A 390 -4.10 11.23 9.89
C GLY A 390 -4.35 11.84 11.26
N PHE A 391 -3.82 13.04 11.48
CA PHE A 391 -3.91 13.74 12.76
C PHE A 391 -3.86 15.26 12.58
N PRO A 392 -4.45 16.03 13.51
CA PRO A 392 -4.45 17.49 13.43
C PRO A 392 -3.10 18.09 13.86
N THR A 393 -2.76 19.25 13.33
CA THR A 393 -1.76 20.17 13.89
C THR A 393 -2.48 21.44 14.32
N ILE A 394 -2.21 21.90 15.54
CA ILE A 394 -2.79 23.14 16.08
C ILE A 394 -1.69 24.16 16.36
N LYS A 395 -2.04 25.44 16.19
CA LYS A 395 -1.35 26.56 16.84
C LYS A 395 -2.28 27.20 17.84
N VAL A 396 -1.80 27.39 19.06
CA VAL A 396 -2.63 27.88 20.15
C VAL A 396 -1.87 28.80 21.10
N LYS A 397 -2.56 29.79 21.64
CA LYS A 397 -2.07 30.68 22.69
C LYS A 397 -2.97 30.56 23.92
N GLY A 398 -2.40 30.55 25.12
CA GLY A 398 -3.20 30.49 26.35
C GLY A 398 -2.32 30.51 27.60
N LYS A 399 -2.95 30.33 28.77
CA LYS A 399 -2.26 30.27 30.07
C LYS A 399 -1.65 28.89 30.28
N LYS A 400 -0.52 28.86 31.01
CA LYS A 400 0.16 27.62 31.40
C LYS A 400 -0.79 26.67 32.13
N GLY A 401 -0.80 25.40 31.76
CA GLY A 401 -1.62 24.37 32.38
C GLY A 401 -3.06 24.27 31.85
N GLN A 402 -3.51 25.18 30.98
CA GLN A 402 -4.76 24.99 30.26
C GLN A 402 -4.63 23.79 29.30
N THR A 403 -5.69 23.00 29.18
CA THR A 403 -5.74 21.83 28.29
C THR A 403 -6.79 22.04 27.21
N ILE A 404 -6.42 21.72 25.97
CA ILE A 404 -7.31 21.72 24.82
C ILE A 404 -7.54 20.29 24.41
N ARG A 405 -8.82 19.93 24.25
CA ARG A 405 -9.21 18.65 23.68
C ARG A 405 -9.60 18.81 22.23
N VAL A 406 -8.98 18.03 21.37
CA VAL A 406 -9.24 17.97 19.94
C VAL A 406 -9.93 16.64 19.63
N TRP A 407 -11.24 16.70 19.42
CA TRP A 407 -12.04 15.57 18.98
C TRP A 407 -12.07 15.47 17.46
N VAL A 408 -12.12 14.24 16.93
CA VAL A 408 -12.10 13.97 15.49
C VAL A 408 -13.17 12.94 15.10
N ALA A 409 -13.80 13.09 13.94
CA ALA A 409 -14.78 12.13 13.41
C ALA A 409 -14.91 12.19 11.89
N GLU A 410 -15.37 11.10 11.29
CA GLU A 410 -15.74 11.06 9.86
C GLU A 410 -17.02 11.81 9.56
N GLY A 411 -17.96 11.84 10.51
CA GLY A 411 -19.29 12.43 10.35
C GLY A 411 -19.76 13.24 11.55
N LEU A 412 -20.96 13.79 11.44
CA LEU A 412 -21.62 14.61 12.44
C LEU A 412 -22.94 13.95 12.90
N ASN A 413 -23.34 14.21 14.15
CA ASN A 413 -24.69 13.93 14.64
C ASN A 413 -25.68 14.98 14.09
N GLU A 414 -26.98 14.78 14.29
CA GLU A 414 -28.04 15.69 13.81
C GLU A 414 -27.87 17.13 14.33
N GLU A 415 -27.39 17.30 15.56
CA GLU A 415 -27.16 18.62 16.17
C GLU A 415 -25.88 19.31 15.67
N GLY A 416 -25.09 18.64 14.82
CA GLY A 416 -23.87 19.15 14.22
C GLY A 416 -22.58 18.91 15.01
N THR A 417 -22.63 18.23 16.16
CA THR A 417 -21.44 17.76 16.88
C THR A 417 -20.81 16.56 16.20
N ILE A 418 -19.54 16.25 16.48
CA ILE A 418 -18.87 15.06 15.90
C ILE A 418 -19.50 13.72 16.30
N ALA A 419 -19.48 12.75 15.39
CA ALA A 419 -20.05 11.41 15.59
C ALA A 419 -18.98 10.30 15.68
N GLN A 420 -18.78 9.73 16.87
CA GLN A 420 -17.90 8.55 17.10
C GLN A 420 -18.66 7.26 17.45
N GLY A 421 -19.99 7.26 17.30
CA GLY A 421 -20.82 6.11 17.69
C GLY A 421 -20.43 4.81 16.99
N ARG A 422 -20.12 4.87 15.70
CA ARG A 422 -19.79 3.70 14.85
C ARG A 422 -18.28 3.41 14.74
N SER A 423 -17.41 4.33 15.16
CA SER A 423 -15.96 4.23 15.06
C SER A 423 -15.28 3.57 16.28
N GLY A 424 -16.02 3.39 17.37
CA GLY A 424 -15.43 3.22 18.70
C GLY A 424 -15.10 4.55 19.36
N LYS A 425 -15.36 4.66 20.67
CA LYS A 425 -15.23 5.90 21.46
C LYS A 425 -14.75 5.62 22.90
N PRO A 426 -14.10 6.59 23.56
CA PRO A 426 -13.69 7.90 23.03
C PRO A 426 -12.36 7.85 22.27
N TYR A 427 -12.23 8.68 21.24
CA TYR A 427 -10.95 9.01 20.58
C TYR A 427 -10.76 10.53 20.58
N TYR A 428 -9.66 11.02 21.13
CA TYR A 428 -9.33 12.45 21.10
C TYR A 428 -7.85 12.67 21.38
N TYR A 429 -7.43 13.91 21.16
CA TYR A 429 -6.12 14.36 21.60
C TYR A 429 -6.20 15.48 22.63
N ASP A 430 -5.40 15.40 23.69
CA ASP A 430 -5.28 16.48 24.67
C ASP A 430 -3.91 17.16 24.55
N TYR A 431 -3.92 18.50 24.53
CA TYR A 431 -2.71 19.32 24.58
C TYR A 431 -2.75 20.27 25.77
N THR A 432 -1.80 20.15 26.70
CA THR A 432 -1.66 21.04 27.86
C THR A 432 -0.55 22.06 27.64
N LEU A 433 -0.90 23.35 27.68
CA LEU A 433 -0.03 24.48 27.31
C LEU A 433 1.06 24.78 28.34
N LYS A 434 2.19 25.36 27.88
CA LYS A 434 3.25 25.92 28.74
C LYS A 434 3.21 27.45 28.90
N GLY A 435 2.40 28.15 28.10
CA GLY A 435 1.71 29.38 28.49
C GLY A 435 2.38 30.74 28.20
N LYS A 436 3.27 30.87 27.21
CA LYS A 436 3.94 32.16 26.91
C LYS A 436 3.69 32.68 25.50
N ASP A 437 3.94 31.85 24.50
CA ASP A 437 3.87 32.22 23.09
C ASP A 437 2.77 31.42 22.39
N VAL A 438 2.58 31.66 21.09
CA VAL A 438 1.84 30.73 20.25
C VAL A 438 2.63 29.41 20.22
N GLU A 439 2.02 28.36 20.73
CA GLU A 439 2.54 27.00 20.77
C GLU A 439 2.01 26.22 19.56
N GLU A 440 2.90 25.50 18.87
CA GLU A 440 2.54 24.58 17.78
C GLU A 440 2.72 23.13 18.26
N TRP A 441 1.70 22.30 18.05
CA TRP A 441 1.72 20.91 18.45
C TRP A 441 1.04 19.99 17.43
N THR A 442 1.57 18.77 17.31
CA THR A 442 1.03 17.68 16.50
C THR A 442 1.27 16.34 17.21
N PRO A 443 0.33 15.38 17.14
CA PRO A 443 0.53 14.02 17.63
C PRO A 443 1.72 13.31 16.98
N LYS A 444 2.31 12.33 17.67
CA LYS A 444 3.49 11.58 17.19
C LYS A 444 3.21 10.10 16.93
N PHE A 445 2.36 9.45 17.74
CA PHE A 445 2.17 8.00 17.76
C PHE A 445 0.71 7.57 17.66
N SER A 446 -0.16 8.43 17.11
CA SER A 446 -1.54 8.08 16.85
C SER A 446 -2.11 8.82 15.63
N PHE A 447 -3.02 8.17 14.92
CA PHE A 447 -3.78 8.74 13.80
C PHE A 447 -5.23 8.23 13.84
N TYR A 448 -6.11 8.84 13.05
CA TYR A 448 -7.53 8.49 12.95
C TYR A 448 -8.08 8.86 11.56
N GLY A 449 -9.20 8.26 11.16
CA GLY A 449 -9.97 8.64 9.96
C GLY A 449 -10.98 9.74 10.28
N TYR A 450 -10.81 10.95 9.73
CA TYR A 450 -11.73 12.06 10.01
C TYR A 450 -11.81 13.10 8.89
N GLN A 451 -12.95 13.79 8.87
CA GLN A 451 -13.15 15.05 8.15
C GLN A 451 -13.42 16.20 9.10
N TYR A 452 -14.04 15.92 10.24
CA TYR A 452 -14.51 16.93 11.18
C TYR A 452 -13.66 16.95 12.44
N VAL A 453 -13.41 18.15 12.96
CA VAL A 453 -12.72 18.40 14.22
C VAL A 453 -13.63 19.19 15.15
N GLN A 454 -13.73 18.83 16.42
CA GLN A 454 -14.48 19.59 17.43
C GLN A 454 -13.56 19.99 18.58
N ILE A 455 -13.66 21.26 18.98
CA ILE A 455 -12.91 21.82 20.11
C ILE A 455 -13.88 22.69 20.92
N GLU A 456 -13.88 22.47 22.23
CA GLU A 456 -14.76 23.13 23.19
C GLU A 456 -13.95 24.04 24.12
N ASN A 457 -14.62 25.00 24.75
CA ASN A 457 -14.02 25.96 25.68
C ASN A 457 -12.78 26.66 25.08
N ILE A 458 -12.91 27.11 23.84
CA ILE A 458 -11.82 27.70 23.06
C ILE A 458 -12.28 29.00 22.38
N ASN A 459 -11.37 29.95 22.21
CA ASN A 459 -11.53 31.06 21.27
C ASN A 459 -11.00 30.64 19.87
N TYR A 460 -11.59 31.16 18.79
CA TYR A 460 -11.07 30.92 17.43
C TYR A 460 -10.65 32.23 16.77
N LYS A 461 -9.37 32.34 16.42
CA LYS A 461 -8.68 33.51 15.81
C LYS A 461 -8.69 34.81 16.63
N GLU A 462 -9.70 35.04 17.45
CA GLU A 462 -9.91 36.26 18.23
C GLU A 462 -10.13 35.94 19.71
N ASP A 463 -9.53 36.71 20.61
CA ASP A 463 -9.60 36.51 22.08
C ASP A 463 -10.94 36.98 22.67
N LYS A 464 -12.06 36.36 22.28
CA LYS A 464 -13.42 36.72 22.75
C LYS A 464 -13.58 36.56 24.27
N ASN A 465 -13.02 35.48 24.83
CA ASN A 465 -13.01 35.22 26.27
C ASN A 465 -11.57 35.06 26.77
N LYS A 466 -11.07 36.03 27.54
CA LYS A 466 -9.68 36.08 28.04
C LYS A 466 -9.30 34.94 28.99
N GLU A 467 -10.29 34.21 29.51
CA GLU A 467 -10.07 33.06 30.37
C GLU A 467 -9.89 31.74 29.59
N LEU A 468 -10.15 31.74 28.28
CA LEU A 468 -10.00 30.56 27.43
C LEU A 468 -8.76 30.64 26.54
N PRO A 469 -8.15 29.50 26.17
CA PRO A 469 -7.12 29.49 25.15
C PRO A 469 -7.69 29.90 23.78
N THR A 470 -6.81 30.35 22.89
CA THR A 470 -7.15 30.80 21.54
C THR A 470 -6.47 29.94 20.48
N LEU A 471 -7.28 29.19 19.75
CA LEU A 471 -6.86 28.45 18.57
C LEU A 471 -6.59 29.45 17.43
N VAL A 472 -5.32 29.54 17.05
CA VAL A 472 -4.82 30.44 16.00
C VAL A 472 -4.91 29.77 14.63
N GLU A 473 -4.52 28.50 14.55
CA GLU A 473 -4.47 27.72 13.31
C GLU A 473 -4.80 26.26 13.58
N LEU A 474 -5.49 25.60 12.64
CA LEU A 474 -5.80 24.18 12.67
C LEU A 474 -5.58 23.62 11.26
N LYS A 475 -4.82 22.53 11.18
CA LYS A 475 -4.60 21.76 9.94
C LYS A 475 -4.86 20.29 10.16
N SER A 476 -5.23 19.60 9.09
CA SER A 476 -5.24 18.15 9.02
C SER A 476 -4.06 17.64 8.21
N ASN A 477 -3.28 16.73 8.79
CA ASN A 477 -2.18 16.07 8.09
C ASN A 477 -2.67 14.76 7.50
N PHE A 478 -2.80 14.70 6.18
CA PHE A 478 -3.08 13.44 5.48
C PHE A 478 -1.79 12.64 5.36
N ILE A 479 -1.78 11.45 5.97
CA ILE A 479 -0.67 10.52 5.96
C ILE A 479 -1.01 9.30 5.11
N TYR A 480 0.00 8.79 4.42
CA TYR A 480 -0.06 7.50 3.75
C TYR A 480 1.34 7.07 3.30
N ASN A 481 1.44 5.81 2.91
CA ASN A 481 2.65 5.18 2.42
C ASN A 481 3.26 5.98 1.25
N SER A 482 4.58 6.09 1.23
CA SER A 482 5.31 6.89 0.25
C SER A 482 5.73 6.15 -1.01
N ALA A 483 5.14 4.99 -1.28
CA ALA A 483 5.23 4.26 -2.54
C ALA A 483 5.01 5.14 -3.79
N GLY A 484 4.14 6.15 -3.67
CA GLY A 484 3.88 7.10 -4.74
C GLY A 484 2.90 6.57 -5.78
N GLU A 485 2.36 7.50 -6.56
CA GLU A 485 1.39 7.22 -7.62
C GLU A 485 2.09 6.58 -8.82
N ALA A 486 1.42 5.66 -9.51
CA ALA A 486 1.89 5.01 -10.73
C ALA A 486 1.07 5.40 -11.96
N GLY A 487 -0.15 5.91 -11.80
CA GLY A 487 -1.01 6.24 -12.92
C GLY A 487 -2.00 7.35 -12.63
N SER A 488 -2.70 7.77 -13.68
CA SER A 488 -3.84 8.68 -13.56
C SER A 488 -4.93 8.30 -14.55
N PHE A 489 -6.17 8.66 -14.23
CA PHE A 489 -7.33 8.45 -15.08
C PHE A 489 -8.17 9.73 -15.15
N ALA A 490 -8.77 9.99 -16.30
CA ALA A 490 -9.82 10.99 -16.47
C ALA A 490 -10.66 10.68 -17.72
N CYS A 491 -11.93 11.06 -17.69
CA CYS A 491 -12.84 10.87 -18.82
C CYS A 491 -13.88 12.00 -18.92
N SER A 492 -14.75 11.93 -19.92
CA SER A 492 -15.83 12.92 -20.10
C SER A 492 -16.98 12.76 -19.11
N ASN A 493 -17.04 11.63 -18.39
CA ASN A 493 -18.11 11.35 -17.42
C ASN A 493 -17.71 11.84 -16.02
N GLU A 494 -18.47 12.79 -15.48
CA GLU A 494 -18.16 13.39 -14.17
C GLU A 494 -18.35 12.42 -13.00
N ILE A 495 -19.33 11.50 -13.07
CA ILE A 495 -19.51 10.47 -12.04
C ILE A 495 -18.25 9.61 -11.98
N PHE A 496 -17.73 9.13 -13.10
CA PHE A 496 -16.54 8.28 -13.11
C PHE A 496 -15.26 9.01 -12.65
N ASN A 497 -15.08 10.28 -13.02
CA ASN A 497 -13.96 11.08 -12.49
C ASN A 497 -14.04 11.21 -10.97
N LYS A 498 -15.22 11.52 -10.43
CA LYS A 498 -15.42 11.64 -8.98
C LYS A 498 -15.33 10.29 -8.28
N THR A 499 -15.76 9.21 -8.90
CA THR A 499 -15.58 7.83 -8.41
C THR A 499 -14.09 7.51 -8.28
N HIS A 500 -13.29 7.83 -9.30
CA HIS A 500 -11.84 7.65 -9.27
C HIS A 500 -11.18 8.43 -8.12
N GLU A 501 -11.60 9.68 -7.88
CA GLU A 501 -11.14 10.48 -6.74
C GLU A 501 -11.55 9.86 -5.39
N LEU A 502 -12.81 9.42 -5.29
CA LEU A 502 -13.38 8.81 -4.09
C LEU A 502 -12.62 7.54 -3.69
N ILE A 503 -12.36 6.67 -4.66
CA ILE A 503 -11.60 5.42 -4.50
C ILE A 503 -10.16 5.73 -4.09
N ASN A 504 -9.48 6.63 -4.81
CA ASN A 504 -8.08 6.94 -4.52
C ASN A 504 -7.89 7.59 -3.15
N ASN A 505 -8.83 8.43 -2.69
CA ASN A 505 -8.77 8.98 -1.34
C ASN A 505 -8.94 7.90 -0.26
N SER A 506 -9.79 6.89 -0.50
CA SER A 506 -9.93 5.74 0.40
C SER A 506 -8.70 4.85 0.41
N ILE A 507 -8.13 4.55 -0.78
CA ILE A 507 -6.88 3.79 -0.89
C ILE A 507 -5.78 4.53 -0.12
N LYS A 508 -5.58 5.84 -0.36
CA LYS A 508 -4.59 6.64 0.36
C LYS A 508 -4.81 6.58 1.87
N SER A 509 -6.04 6.77 2.35
CA SER A 509 -6.34 6.69 3.79
C SER A 509 -5.96 5.36 4.42
N ASN A 510 -6.15 4.27 3.67
CA ASN A 510 -5.90 2.92 4.13
C ASN A 510 -4.51 2.38 3.78
N PHE A 511 -3.74 3.09 2.95
CA PHE A 511 -2.38 2.70 2.57
C PHE A 511 -1.38 3.16 3.64
N GLN A 512 -1.28 2.42 4.75
CA GLN A 512 -0.45 2.74 5.90
C GLN A 512 0.76 1.78 5.98
N SER A 513 0.97 1.13 7.13
CA SER A 513 1.93 0.02 7.29
C SER A 513 1.50 -1.24 6.54
N VAL A 514 0.18 -1.45 6.49
CA VAL A 514 -0.53 -2.44 5.67
C VAL A 514 -1.62 -1.68 4.90
N PHE A 515 -2.27 -2.33 3.94
CA PHE A 515 -3.58 -1.85 3.48
C PHE A 515 -4.60 -2.18 4.57
N THR A 516 -5.14 -1.17 5.25
CA THR A 516 -6.13 -1.37 6.31
C THR A 516 -7.56 -1.38 5.75
N ASP A 517 -8.49 -2.04 6.42
CA ASP A 517 -9.93 -1.92 6.11
C ASP A 517 -10.43 -0.49 6.25
N CYS A 518 -10.19 0.08 7.44
CA CYS A 518 -10.63 1.41 7.78
C CYS A 518 -9.64 2.10 8.72
N PRO A 519 -9.42 3.42 8.60
CA PRO A 519 -8.36 4.12 9.34
C PRO A 519 -8.76 4.61 10.74
N GLN A 520 -10.03 4.45 11.13
CA GLN A 520 -10.64 4.99 12.34
C GLN A 520 -10.96 3.93 13.40
N ARG A 521 -11.48 2.76 12.99
CA ARG A 521 -12.01 1.72 13.91
C ARG A 521 -11.06 0.54 14.12
N GLU A 522 -10.79 -0.24 13.07
CA GLU A 522 -10.09 -1.54 13.20
C GLU A 522 -8.62 -1.46 12.82
N LYS A 523 -8.31 -0.83 11.68
CA LYS A 523 -6.94 -0.62 11.19
C LYS A 523 -6.20 -1.94 10.97
N LEU A 524 -6.92 -2.95 10.47
CA LEU A 524 -6.41 -4.31 10.28
C LEU A 524 -6.17 -4.59 8.80
N GLY A 525 -5.15 -5.38 8.50
CA GLY A 525 -4.81 -5.75 7.13
C GLY A 525 -5.68 -6.88 6.61
N TRP A 526 -6.96 -6.61 6.33
CA TRP A 526 -7.87 -7.57 5.71
C TRP A 526 -7.40 -7.86 4.26
N LEU A 527 -7.22 -9.15 3.96
CA LEU A 527 -6.44 -9.60 2.80
C LEU A 527 -7.17 -9.52 1.46
N GLU A 528 -8.46 -9.82 1.46
CA GLU A 528 -9.35 -9.78 0.28
C GLU A 528 -9.19 -8.47 -0.49
N GLU A 529 -9.14 -7.33 0.20
CA GLU A 529 -9.10 -6.02 -0.45
C GLU A 529 -7.89 -5.86 -1.38
N ILE A 530 -6.77 -6.52 -1.06
CA ILE A 530 -5.52 -6.41 -1.81
C ILE A 530 -5.64 -7.08 -3.18
N HIS A 531 -6.27 -8.25 -3.27
CA HIS A 531 -6.43 -8.94 -4.55
C HIS A 531 -7.73 -8.52 -5.25
N LEU A 532 -8.81 -8.23 -4.52
CA LEU A 532 -10.07 -7.79 -5.11
C LEU A 532 -9.94 -6.42 -5.77
N ASN A 533 -9.17 -5.50 -5.18
CA ASN A 533 -8.83 -4.21 -5.81
C ASN A 533 -7.47 -4.25 -6.54
N GLY A 534 -6.81 -5.40 -6.62
CA GLY A 534 -5.38 -5.53 -6.97
C GLY A 534 -4.95 -4.80 -8.25
N PRO A 535 -5.59 -5.05 -9.41
CA PRO A 535 -5.29 -4.32 -10.64
C PRO A 535 -5.44 -2.80 -10.49
N GLY A 536 -6.53 -2.32 -9.87
CA GLY A 536 -6.72 -0.90 -9.58
C GLY A 536 -5.63 -0.32 -8.67
N LEU A 537 -5.21 -1.07 -7.64
CA LEU A 537 -4.10 -0.67 -6.77
C LEU A 537 -2.78 -0.55 -7.54
N MET A 538 -2.47 -1.51 -8.43
CA MET A 538 -1.23 -1.54 -9.21
C MET A 538 -1.19 -0.49 -10.33
N PHE A 539 -2.32 -0.14 -10.93
CA PHE A 539 -2.38 1.00 -11.85
C PHE A 539 -2.17 2.33 -11.14
N ASN A 540 -2.72 2.50 -9.94
CA ASN A 540 -2.68 3.78 -9.23
C ASN A 540 -1.39 3.99 -8.40
N TYR A 541 -0.69 2.95 -7.93
CA TYR A 541 0.45 3.09 -7.00
C TYR A 541 1.63 2.16 -7.30
N ASN A 542 2.86 2.59 -6.97
CA ASN A 542 4.06 1.78 -7.15
C ASN A 542 4.23 0.74 -6.03
N LEU A 543 3.70 -0.47 -6.21
CA LEU A 543 3.67 -1.50 -5.16
C LEU A 543 4.83 -2.50 -5.22
N GLN A 544 5.85 -2.22 -6.05
CA GLN A 544 6.99 -3.11 -6.32
C GLN A 544 7.70 -3.61 -5.06
N THR A 545 7.90 -2.75 -4.05
CA THR A 545 8.53 -3.16 -2.77
C THR A 545 7.53 -3.37 -1.63
N PHE A 546 6.28 -2.96 -1.79
CA PHE A 546 5.23 -3.12 -0.78
C PHE A 546 4.58 -4.50 -0.82
N ILE A 547 4.33 -5.05 -2.02
CA ILE A 547 3.75 -6.39 -2.17
C ILE A 547 4.69 -7.49 -1.61
N PRO A 548 6.01 -7.48 -1.87
CA PRO A 548 6.92 -8.43 -1.22
C PRO A 548 6.88 -8.39 0.32
N ALA A 549 6.75 -7.20 0.91
CA ALA A 549 6.59 -7.06 2.36
C ALA A 549 5.25 -7.61 2.85
N THR A 550 4.18 -7.41 2.08
CA THR A 550 2.86 -7.99 2.34
C THR A 550 2.91 -9.53 2.28
N MET A 551 3.57 -10.10 1.28
CA MET A 551 3.77 -11.55 1.19
C MET A 551 4.58 -12.12 2.35
N GLN A 552 5.54 -11.35 2.90
CA GLN A 552 6.21 -11.74 4.14
C GLN A 552 5.24 -11.78 5.32
N ASN A 553 4.38 -10.78 5.49
CA ASN A 553 3.35 -10.78 6.54
C ASN A 553 2.36 -11.95 6.41
N ILE A 554 1.97 -12.31 5.17
CA ILE A 554 1.14 -13.49 4.88
C ILE A 554 1.87 -14.77 5.31
N SER A 555 3.12 -14.93 4.90
CA SER A 555 3.94 -16.09 5.27
C SER A 555 4.15 -16.20 6.78
N ASP A 556 4.35 -15.08 7.47
CA ASP A 556 4.55 -15.04 8.92
C ASP A 556 3.27 -15.41 9.68
N SER A 557 2.10 -15.09 9.11
CA SER A 557 0.78 -15.35 9.70
C SER A 557 0.19 -16.71 9.31
N GLN A 558 0.74 -17.40 8.31
CA GLN A 558 0.28 -18.74 7.94
C GLN A 558 0.52 -19.72 9.08
N ARG A 559 -0.54 -20.39 9.53
CA ARG A 559 -0.49 -21.34 10.64
C ARG A 559 0.11 -22.68 10.23
N ASP A 560 0.45 -23.50 11.22
CA ASP A 560 1.07 -24.81 11.00
C ASP A 560 0.19 -25.76 10.17
N ASN A 561 -1.13 -25.65 10.28
CA ASN A 561 -2.08 -26.42 9.47
C ASN A 561 -2.29 -25.88 8.04
N GLY A 562 -1.67 -24.75 7.69
CA GLY A 562 -1.77 -24.13 6.36
C GLY A 562 -2.76 -22.99 6.23
N LEU A 563 -3.61 -22.75 7.23
CA LEU A 563 -4.53 -21.60 7.26
C LEU A 563 -3.76 -20.29 7.13
N ILE A 564 -4.14 -19.48 6.15
CA ILE A 564 -3.82 -18.06 6.08
C ILE A 564 -5.03 -17.33 6.68
N PRO A 565 -4.88 -16.62 7.81
CA PRO A 565 -5.98 -15.90 8.42
C PRO A 565 -6.44 -14.74 7.55
N THR A 566 -7.69 -14.32 7.75
CA THR A 566 -8.33 -13.21 7.01
C THR A 566 -7.61 -11.87 7.16
N ILE A 567 -6.92 -11.65 8.29
CA ILE A 567 -6.11 -10.45 8.56
C ILE A 567 -4.62 -10.80 8.67
N VAL A 568 -3.77 -9.94 8.11
CA VAL A 568 -2.31 -10.03 8.29
C VAL A 568 -1.68 -8.65 8.56
N PRO A 569 -0.77 -8.52 9.55
CA PRO A 569 -0.46 -9.49 10.61
C PRO A 569 -1.67 -9.90 11.46
N GLU A 570 -1.72 -11.17 11.89
CA GLU A 570 -2.79 -11.67 12.77
C GLU A 570 -2.56 -11.20 14.21
N TYR A 571 -2.88 -9.93 14.49
CA TYR A 571 -2.78 -9.38 15.84
C TYR A 571 -3.82 -9.99 16.80
N VAL A 572 -4.99 -10.31 16.29
CA VAL A 572 -6.13 -10.80 17.05
C VAL A 572 -6.75 -12.00 16.35
N ILE A 573 -7.14 -13.02 17.13
CA ILE A 573 -7.85 -14.19 16.61
C ILE A 573 -9.34 -13.99 16.84
N PHE A 574 -10.11 -13.80 15.77
CA PHE A 574 -11.56 -13.63 15.83
C PHE A 574 -12.33 -14.93 16.08
N GLY A 575 -11.83 -16.05 15.55
CA GLY A 575 -12.52 -17.34 15.54
C GLY A 575 -13.60 -17.41 14.45
N GLY A 576 -14.01 -18.64 14.10
CA GLY A 576 -15.02 -18.90 13.06
C GLY A 576 -14.64 -18.33 11.69
N ASP A 577 -15.67 -17.94 10.93
CA ASP A 577 -15.53 -17.44 9.55
C ASP A 577 -14.72 -16.14 9.44
N PHE A 578 -14.70 -15.33 10.51
CA PHE A 578 -13.90 -14.09 10.55
C PHE A 578 -12.39 -14.35 10.68
N THR A 579 -11.98 -15.57 11.00
CA THR A 579 -10.56 -15.98 10.93
C THR A 579 -10.26 -16.77 9.67
N ASP A 580 -11.23 -17.54 9.18
CA ASP A 580 -11.08 -18.45 8.05
C ASP A 580 -12.20 -18.23 7.05
N SER A 581 -11.93 -17.40 6.05
CA SER A 581 -12.79 -17.23 4.88
C SER A 581 -11.95 -17.45 3.62
N PRO A 582 -12.31 -18.37 2.72
CA PRO A 582 -11.51 -18.71 1.55
C PRO A 582 -11.18 -17.52 0.64
N GLU A 583 -12.11 -16.58 0.50
CA GLU A 583 -11.96 -15.38 -0.34
C GLU A 583 -10.87 -14.44 0.16
N TRP A 584 -10.56 -14.46 1.46
CA TRP A 584 -9.50 -13.65 2.06
C TRP A 584 -8.14 -14.35 1.94
N GLY A 585 -8.04 -15.58 2.46
CA GLY A 585 -6.76 -16.28 2.58
C GLY A 585 -6.13 -16.64 1.22
N VAL A 586 -6.96 -16.83 0.18
CA VAL A 586 -6.49 -17.11 -1.19
C VAL A 586 -5.68 -15.96 -1.79
N THR A 587 -5.71 -14.77 -1.17
CA THR A 587 -4.79 -13.67 -1.49
C THR A 587 -3.33 -14.11 -1.47
N GLY A 588 -2.94 -15.04 -0.57
CA GLY A 588 -1.59 -15.62 -0.54
C GLY A 588 -1.22 -16.44 -1.77
N VAL A 589 -2.21 -16.82 -2.60
CA VAL A 589 -2.05 -17.53 -3.88
C VAL A 589 -2.17 -16.58 -5.06
N ILE A 590 -3.14 -15.65 -5.03
CA ILE A 590 -3.44 -14.74 -6.15
C ILE A 590 -2.41 -13.61 -6.26
N LEU A 591 -1.99 -13.02 -5.15
CA LEU A 591 -1.13 -11.84 -5.15
C LEU A 591 0.24 -12.06 -5.83
N PRO A 592 0.93 -13.20 -5.65
CA PRO A 592 2.15 -13.50 -6.40
C PRO A 592 1.96 -13.50 -7.93
N TRP A 593 0.82 -13.98 -8.42
CA TRP A 593 0.50 -13.97 -9.85
C TRP A 593 0.28 -12.56 -10.39
N MET A 594 -0.47 -11.72 -9.66
CA MET A 594 -0.66 -10.33 -10.06
C MET A 594 0.67 -9.56 -10.07
N TYR A 595 1.52 -9.80 -9.07
CA TYR A 595 2.85 -9.20 -9.02
C TYR A 595 3.71 -9.61 -10.24
N TYR A 596 3.67 -10.89 -10.61
CA TYR A 596 4.35 -11.37 -11.82
C TYR A 596 3.78 -10.71 -13.08
N GLU A 597 2.47 -10.66 -13.24
CA GLU A 597 1.80 -10.08 -14.42
C GLU A 597 2.13 -8.59 -14.60
N TYR A 598 2.10 -7.80 -13.53
CA TYR A 598 2.29 -6.34 -13.60
C TYR A 598 3.75 -5.88 -13.58
N TYR A 599 4.64 -6.64 -12.93
CA TYR A 599 6.05 -6.25 -12.74
C TYR A 599 7.06 -7.17 -13.41
N GLY A 600 6.62 -8.29 -14.00
CA GLY A 600 7.48 -9.26 -14.69
C GLY A 600 8.45 -9.97 -13.75
N ASP A 601 8.15 -10.05 -12.45
CA ASP A 601 9.03 -10.61 -11.42
C ASP A 601 8.40 -11.88 -10.81
N ALA A 602 8.99 -13.04 -11.14
CA ALA A 602 8.51 -14.35 -10.67
C ALA A 602 9.00 -14.70 -9.24
N SER A 603 9.83 -13.86 -8.62
CA SER A 603 10.47 -14.20 -7.34
C SER A 603 9.48 -14.50 -6.20
N LEU A 604 8.28 -13.91 -6.21
CA LEU A 604 7.25 -14.21 -5.22
C LEU A 604 6.61 -15.57 -5.45
N LEU A 605 6.39 -15.96 -6.72
CA LEU A 605 5.95 -17.31 -7.06
C LEU A 605 6.99 -18.33 -6.61
N GLU A 606 8.28 -18.08 -6.90
CA GLU A 606 9.39 -18.97 -6.52
C GLU A 606 9.53 -19.12 -5.00
N LYS A 607 9.59 -17.99 -4.28
CA LYS A 607 9.83 -17.96 -2.82
C LYS A 607 8.64 -18.48 -2.03
N TYR A 608 7.43 -18.14 -2.42
CA TYR A 608 6.21 -18.41 -1.64
C TYR A 608 5.38 -19.58 -2.19
N PHE A 609 5.84 -20.30 -3.21
CA PHE A 609 5.18 -21.53 -3.68
C PHE A 609 4.80 -22.52 -2.54
N PRO A 610 5.64 -22.76 -1.51
CA PRO A 610 5.25 -23.60 -0.37
C PRO A 610 4.06 -23.03 0.43
N VAL A 611 3.99 -21.70 0.61
CA VAL A 611 2.86 -21.03 1.29
C VAL A 611 1.58 -21.22 0.50
N MET A 612 1.65 -21.03 -0.83
CA MET A 612 0.52 -21.20 -1.74
C MET A 612 -0.06 -22.62 -1.68
N LYS A 613 0.80 -23.63 -1.82
CA LYS A 613 0.42 -25.06 -1.74
C LYS A 613 -0.24 -25.40 -0.41
N LYS A 614 0.39 -24.98 0.69
CA LYS A 614 -0.06 -25.32 2.04
C LYS A 614 -1.45 -24.74 2.34
N TYR A 615 -1.78 -23.57 1.77
CA TYR A 615 -3.11 -22.99 1.89
C TYR A 615 -4.18 -23.75 1.09
N VAL A 616 -3.86 -24.14 -0.16
CA VAL A 616 -4.78 -24.97 -0.96
C VAL A 616 -5.00 -26.33 -0.31
N ASP A 617 -3.94 -26.96 0.20
CA ASP A 617 -4.04 -28.22 0.94
C ASP A 617 -4.90 -28.07 2.21
N TYR A 618 -4.75 -26.95 2.93
CA TYR A 618 -5.60 -26.61 4.07
C TYR A 618 -7.09 -26.54 3.69
N LEU A 619 -7.45 -25.84 2.62
CA LEU A 619 -8.83 -25.79 2.15
C LEU A 619 -9.36 -27.19 1.78
N GLY A 620 -8.51 -28.06 1.24
CA GLY A 620 -8.82 -29.47 1.02
C GLY A 620 -9.21 -30.21 2.31
N THR A 621 -8.61 -29.88 3.46
CA THR A 621 -9.01 -30.44 4.76
C THR A 621 -10.35 -29.90 5.28
N LYS A 622 -10.85 -28.80 4.73
CA LYS A 622 -12.15 -28.19 5.05
C LYS A 622 -13.24 -28.57 4.07
N ALA A 623 -12.88 -29.21 2.96
CA ALA A 623 -13.80 -29.58 1.92
C ALA A 623 -14.48 -30.92 2.24
N GLU A 624 -15.78 -31.02 1.96
CA GLU A 624 -16.51 -32.27 1.89
C GLU A 624 -16.85 -32.54 0.43
N ASN A 625 -16.39 -33.66 -0.13
CA ASN A 625 -16.53 -33.98 -1.56
C ASN A 625 -16.10 -32.82 -2.48
N HIS A 626 -14.95 -32.21 -2.16
CA HIS A 626 -14.37 -31.04 -2.84
C HIS A 626 -15.17 -29.73 -2.73
N ILE A 627 -16.22 -29.67 -1.89
CA ILE A 627 -16.99 -28.45 -1.62
C ILE A 627 -16.56 -27.84 -0.28
N VAL A 628 -16.07 -26.60 -0.32
CA VAL A 628 -15.81 -25.78 0.88
C VAL A 628 -17.05 -24.94 1.16
N SER A 629 -17.57 -24.98 2.38
CA SER A 629 -18.91 -24.44 2.71
C SER A 629 -18.95 -23.38 3.81
N HIS A 630 -17.79 -22.94 4.33
CA HIS A 630 -17.66 -21.93 5.38
C HIS A 630 -17.10 -20.60 4.85
N GLY A 631 -17.09 -19.56 5.68
CA GLY A 631 -16.61 -18.22 5.32
C GLY A 631 -17.72 -17.17 5.28
N LEU A 632 -17.34 -15.95 4.90
CA LEU A 632 -18.21 -14.77 4.84
C LEU A 632 -19.03 -14.68 3.53
N GLY A 633 -18.52 -15.30 2.46
CA GLY A 633 -19.13 -15.29 1.12
C GLY A 633 -19.02 -13.91 0.44
N ASP A 634 -20.02 -13.56 -0.38
CA ASP A 634 -20.16 -12.23 -0.98
C ASP A 634 -20.54 -11.17 0.08
N TRP A 635 -19.56 -10.83 0.92
CA TRP A 635 -19.73 -9.95 2.06
C TRP A 635 -20.33 -8.61 1.66
N TYR A 636 -21.38 -8.21 2.36
CA TYR A 636 -22.11 -6.96 2.13
C TYR A 636 -22.82 -6.90 0.77
N ASP A 637 -23.27 -8.05 0.26
CA ASP A 637 -24.17 -8.08 -0.89
C ASP A 637 -25.44 -7.24 -0.67
N TYR A 638 -25.86 -6.55 -1.73
CA TYR A 638 -26.87 -5.50 -1.62
C TYR A 638 -28.28 -6.06 -1.83
N GLY A 639 -29.21 -5.68 -0.94
CA GLY A 639 -30.61 -6.08 -1.01
C GLY A 639 -31.46 -5.47 0.10
N ALA A 640 -32.66 -6.02 0.29
CA ALA A 640 -33.57 -5.60 1.36
C ALA A 640 -33.15 -6.12 2.76
N HIS A 641 -32.19 -7.05 2.81
CA HIS A 641 -31.63 -7.61 4.03
C HIS A 641 -30.59 -6.69 4.68
N ALA A 642 -30.24 -6.99 5.93
CA ALA A 642 -29.15 -6.32 6.62
C ALA A 642 -27.79 -6.73 6.03
N ALA A 643 -26.88 -5.77 5.90
CA ALA A 643 -25.51 -6.02 5.43
C ALA A 643 -24.76 -6.97 6.38
N GLY A 644 -23.86 -7.78 5.80
CA GLY A 644 -23.10 -8.79 6.52
C GLY A 644 -22.80 -9.98 5.63
N TYR A 645 -22.91 -11.17 6.20
CA TYR A 645 -22.79 -12.44 5.48
C TYR A 645 -23.67 -12.49 4.23
N SER A 646 -23.13 -13.06 3.17
CA SER A 646 -23.80 -13.30 1.89
C SER A 646 -25.23 -13.83 2.06
N LYS A 647 -26.20 -13.20 1.39
CA LYS A 647 -27.62 -13.61 1.38
C LYS A 647 -28.16 -13.89 -0.01
N ASN A 648 -27.68 -13.15 -1.01
CA ASN A 648 -28.04 -13.30 -2.42
C ASN A 648 -27.39 -14.54 -3.01
N SER A 649 -26.21 -14.95 -2.55
CA SER A 649 -25.43 -16.06 -3.12
C SER A 649 -25.05 -17.09 -2.05
N PRO A 650 -25.00 -18.40 -2.37
CA PRO A 650 -24.55 -19.41 -1.40
C PRO A 650 -23.09 -19.19 -0.98
N ILE A 651 -22.81 -19.21 0.33
CA ILE A 651 -21.43 -19.12 0.86
C ILE A 651 -20.55 -20.22 0.27
N ALA A 652 -21.08 -21.46 0.19
CA ALA A 652 -20.34 -22.58 -0.38
C ALA A 652 -19.97 -22.39 -1.86
N LEU A 653 -20.78 -21.65 -2.63
CA LEU A 653 -20.46 -21.30 -4.02
C LEU A 653 -19.27 -20.34 -4.04
N SER A 654 -19.31 -19.28 -3.22
CA SER A 654 -18.19 -18.34 -3.08
C SER A 654 -16.90 -19.05 -2.66
N ALA A 655 -16.95 -19.79 -1.56
CA ALA A 655 -15.82 -20.49 -0.96
C ALA A 655 -15.21 -21.53 -1.92
N THR A 656 -16.04 -22.36 -2.56
CA THR A 656 -15.57 -23.41 -3.47
C THR A 656 -15.01 -22.84 -4.77
N SER A 657 -15.56 -21.74 -5.29
CA SER A 657 -14.99 -21.07 -6.48
C SER A 657 -13.57 -20.54 -6.23
N HIS A 658 -13.32 -19.96 -5.04
CA HIS A 658 -11.99 -19.51 -4.65
C HIS A 658 -11.04 -20.67 -4.32
N TYR A 659 -11.56 -21.78 -3.78
CA TYR A 659 -10.77 -23.00 -3.62
C TYR A 659 -10.32 -23.57 -4.98
N TYR A 660 -11.22 -23.67 -5.96
CA TYR A 660 -10.90 -24.03 -7.34
C TYR A 660 -9.83 -23.12 -7.92
N TYR A 661 -10.03 -21.80 -7.81
CA TYR A 661 -9.10 -20.83 -8.40
C TYR A 661 -7.71 -20.90 -7.76
N GLY A 662 -7.65 -21.09 -6.44
CA GLY A 662 -6.40 -21.34 -5.72
C GLY A 662 -5.68 -22.59 -6.22
N ALA A 663 -6.39 -23.73 -6.34
CA ALA A 663 -5.82 -24.98 -6.87
C ALA A 663 -5.32 -24.83 -8.31
N TYR A 664 -6.11 -24.18 -9.17
CA TYR A 664 -5.74 -23.87 -10.55
C TYR A 664 -4.46 -23.02 -10.62
N LEU A 665 -4.35 -21.97 -9.81
CA LEU A 665 -3.18 -21.09 -9.78
C LEU A 665 -1.94 -21.79 -9.20
N VAL A 666 -2.09 -22.71 -8.25
CA VAL A 666 -0.98 -23.54 -7.75
C VAL A 666 -0.52 -24.52 -8.83
N ALA A 667 -1.43 -25.18 -9.55
CA ALA A 667 -1.09 -26.04 -10.70
C ALA A 667 -0.32 -25.27 -11.77
N LYS A 668 -0.80 -24.07 -12.13
CA LYS A 668 -0.13 -23.16 -13.06
C LYS A 668 1.28 -22.79 -12.57
N ALA A 669 1.46 -22.58 -11.27
CA ALA A 669 2.74 -22.18 -10.69
C ALA A 669 3.70 -23.36 -10.66
N ALA A 670 3.22 -24.56 -10.32
CA ALA A 670 3.97 -25.81 -10.36
C ALA A 670 4.54 -26.04 -11.77
N LYS A 671 3.72 -25.84 -12.80
CA LYS A 671 4.13 -25.97 -14.20
C LYS A 671 5.18 -24.94 -14.58
N MET A 672 4.98 -23.68 -14.23
CA MET A 672 5.94 -22.59 -14.49
C MET A 672 7.30 -22.84 -13.80
N LEU A 673 7.29 -23.41 -12.60
CA LEU A 673 8.47 -23.66 -11.76
C LEU A 673 9.09 -25.06 -11.94
N GLY A 674 8.54 -25.90 -12.83
CA GLY A 674 9.02 -27.26 -13.07
C GLY A 674 8.85 -28.22 -11.88
N LYS A 675 7.82 -28.04 -11.05
CA LYS A 675 7.53 -28.86 -9.86
C LYS A 675 6.70 -30.09 -10.23
N THR A 676 7.32 -31.08 -10.87
CA THR A 676 6.65 -32.21 -11.54
C THR A 676 5.62 -32.95 -10.69
N GLU A 677 5.94 -33.28 -9.43
CA GLU A 677 5.01 -33.97 -8.51
C GLU A 677 3.76 -33.12 -8.19
N ASP A 678 3.91 -31.80 -8.16
CA ASP A 678 2.83 -30.89 -7.83
C ASP A 678 1.93 -30.60 -9.03
N ILE A 679 2.44 -30.71 -10.26
CA ILE A 679 1.66 -30.46 -11.48
C ILE A 679 0.46 -31.41 -11.52
N GLU A 680 0.71 -32.73 -11.50
CA GLU A 680 -0.36 -33.73 -11.59
C GLU A 680 -1.34 -33.64 -10.42
N LYS A 681 -0.83 -33.46 -9.19
CA LYS A 681 -1.64 -33.33 -7.97
C LYS A 681 -2.65 -32.19 -8.10
N TYR A 682 -2.18 -30.98 -8.41
CA TYR A 682 -3.05 -29.79 -8.40
C TYR A 682 -3.87 -29.64 -9.69
N GLU A 683 -3.41 -30.14 -10.84
CA GLU A 683 -4.25 -30.23 -12.05
C GLU A 683 -5.44 -31.17 -11.83
N THR A 684 -5.19 -32.35 -11.25
CA THR A 684 -6.26 -33.30 -10.87
C THR A 684 -7.21 -32.68 -9.86
N LEU A 685 -6.68 -32.10 -8.78
CA LEU A 685 -7.50 -31.45 -7.76
C LEU A 685 -8.39 -30.34 -8.33
N ALA A 686 -7.83 -29.45 -9.17
CA ALA A 686 -8.61 -28.39 -9.80
C ALA A 686 -9.74 -28.94 -10.68
N SER A 687 -9.48 -30.02 -11.43
CA SER A 687 -10.48 -30.71 -12.25
C SER A 687 -11.61 -31.33 -11.42
N GLU A 688 -11.26 -31.99 -10.31
CA GLU A 688 -12.22 -32.59 -9.38
C GLU A 688 -13.09 -31.53 -8.69
N ILE A 689 -12.49 -30.43 -8.22
CA ILE A 689 -13.26 -29.31 -7.64
C ILE A 689 -14.20 -28.70 -8.69
N LYS A 690 -13.75 -28.48 -9.93
CA LYS A 690 -14.60 -27.97 -11.02
C LYS A 690 -15.79 -28.89 -11.27
N THR A 691 -15.56 -30.19 -11.32
CA THR A 691 -16.60 -31.21 -11.50
C THR A 691 -17.61 -31.17 -10.36
N ALA A 692 -17.14 -31.18 -9.11
CA ALA A 692 -17.99 -31.12 -7.92
C ALA A 692 -18.78 -29.80 -7.86
N PHE A 693 -18.17 -28.68 -8.21
CA PHE A 693 -18.81 -27.37 -8.27
C PHE A 693 -19.96 -27.35 -9.27
N ASN A 694 -19.73 -27.83 -10.50
CA ASN A 694 -20.76 -27.90 -11.53
C ASN A 694 -21.89 -28.86 -11.11
N ALA A 695 -21.56 -30.01 -10.54
CA ALA A 695 -22.58 -30.94 -10.03
C ALA A 695 -23.44 -30.35 -8.90
N LYS A 696 -22.85 -29.52 -8.03
CA LYS A 696 -23.54 -28.95 -6.87
C LYS A 696 -24.35 -27.70 -7.18
N PHE A 697 -23.82 -26.82 -8.04
CA PHE A 697 -24.34 -25.46 -8.18
C PHE A 697 -24.93 -25.16 -9.56
N PHE A 698 -24.62 -25.93 -10.62
CA PHE A 698 -25.17 -25.67 -11.95
C PHE A 698 -26.48 -26.43 -12.16
N ASN A 699 -27.52 -25.72 -12.60
CA ASN A 699 -28.77 -26.34 -13.05
C ASN A 699 -28.78 -26.48 -14.58
N PRO A 700 -28.80 -27.71 -15.13
CA PRO A 700 -28.77 -27.92 -16.58
C PRO A 700 -30.09 -27.59 -17.29
N GLU A 701 -31.22 -27.46 -16.60
CA GLU A 701 -32.50 -27.06 -17.20
C GLU A 701 -32.58 -25.54 -17.35
N THR A 702 -32.29 -24.81 -16.28
CA THR A 702 -32.37 -23.33 -16.28
C THR A 702 -31.10 -22.66 -16.79
N LYS A 703 -29.97 -23.39 -16.86
CA LYS A 703 -28.63 -22.89 -17.21
C LYS A 703 -28.14 -21.81 -16.22
N GLN A 704 -28.45 -21.97 -14.94
CA GLN A 704 -28.13 -21.01 -13.88
C GLN A 704 -27.22 -21.65 -12.84
N TYR A 705 -26.41 -20.83 -12.17
CA TYR A 705 -25.65 -21.25 -11.00
C TYR A 705 -26.30 -20.76 -9.69
N GLY A 706 -26.25 -21.61 -8.66
CA GLY A 706 -26.68 -21.26 -7.31
C GLY A 706 -28.11 -20.71 -7.26
N THR A 707 -28.23 -19.45 -6.86
CA THR A 707 -29.50 -18.72 -6.70
C THR A 707 -29.86 -17.86 -7.90
N ASN A 708 -29.15 -18.00 -9.02
CA ASN A 708 -29.21 -17.11 -10.19
C ASN A 708 -28.83 -15.64 -9.90
N SER A 709 -28.25 -15.33 -8.74
CA SER A 709 -27.78 -13.99 -8.42
C SER A 709 -26.65 -13.55 -9.35
N GLN A 710 -26.44 -12.22 -9.44
CA GLN A 710 -25.34 -11.63 -10.21
C GLN A 710 -23.99 -12.32 -9.94
N PHE A 711 -23.60 -12.45 -8.66
CA PHE A 711 -22.36 -13.13 -8.30
C PHE A 711 -22.39 -14.63 -8.63
N SER A 712 -23.48 -15.36 -8.34
CA SER A 712 -23.57 -16.80 -8.58
C SER A 712 -23.29 -17.16 -10.04
N ASN A 713 -23.77 -16.35 -10.99
CA ASN A 713 -23.51 -16.56 -12.42
C ASN A 713 -22.18 -15.95 -12.89
N ALA A 714 -21.76 -14.80 -12.33
CA ALA A 714 -20.56 -14.10 -12.80
C ALA A 714 -19.25 -14.81 -12.44
N VAL A 715 -19.10 -15.31 -11.21
CA VAL A 715 -17.85 -15.92 -10.75
C VAL A 715 -17.43 -17.17 -11.53
N PRO A 716 -18.31 -18.14 -11.87
CA PRO A 716 -17.90 -19.27 -12.68
C PRO A 716 -17.55 -18.90 -14.12
N ILE A 717 -18.14 -17.83 -14.68
CA ILE A 717 -17.74 -17.30 -16.01
C ILE A 717 -16.33 -16.74 -15.93
N PHE A 718 -16.07 -15.86 -14.95
CA PHE A 718 -14.76 -15.23 -14.75
C PHE A 718 -13.63 -16.28 -14.59
N MET A 719 -13.89 -17.31 -13.80
CA MET A 719 -12.91 -18.34 -13.45
C MET A 719 -12.85 -19.50 -14.46
N ASN A 720 -13.58 -19.44 -15.58
CA ASN A 720 -13.67 -20.52 -16.59
C ASN A 720 -14.14 -21.88 -16.03
N ILE A 721 -15.04 -21.84 -15.04
CA ILE A 721 -15.71 -23.02 -14.45
C ILE A 721 -16.86 -23.48 -15.34
N VAL A 722 -17.56 -22.56 -16.01
CA VAL A 722 -18.70 -22.91 -16.89
C VAL A 722 -18.22 -23.78 -18.04
N GLU A 723 -18.94 -24.87 -18.32
CA GLU A 723 -18.68 -25.67 -19.51
C GLU A 723 -18.93 -24.83 -20.77
N PRO A 724 -18.05 -24.87 -21.80
CA PRO A 724 -18.09 -23.94 -22.93
C PRO A 724 -19.45 -23.82 -23.61
N GLN A 725 -20.18 -24.93 -23.75
CA GLN A 725 -21.51 -24.99 -24.37
C GLN A 725 -22.62 -24.26 -23.60
N TYR A 726 -22.41 -23.92 -22.32
CA TYR A 726 -23.39 -23.21 -21.48
C TYR A 726 -22.99 -21.77 -21.20
N LYS A 727 -21.78 -21.34 -21.57
CA LYS A 727 -21.25 -20.02 -21.25
C LYS A 727 -22.19 -18.89 -21.70
N ASP A 728 -22.65 -18.94 -22.94
CA ASP A 728 -23.55 -17.91 -23.49
C ASP A 728 -24.90 -17.87 -22.77
N ALA A 729 -25.49 -19.04 -22.45
CA ALA A 729 -26.76 -19.11 -21.74
C ALA A 729 -26.66 -18.56 -20.30
N VAL A 730 -25.59 -18.90 -19.58
CA VAL A 730 -25.32 -18.36 -18.23
C VAL A 730 -25.09 -16.85 -18.30
N MET A 731 -24.40 -16.35 -19.32
CA MET A 731 -24.19 -14.92 -19.55
C MET A 731 -25.52 -14.19 -19.80
N GLN A 732 -26.41 -14.76 -20.60
CA GLN A 732 -27.74 -14.20 -20.83
C GLN A 732 -28.60 -14.19 -19.56
N ASN A 733 -28.51 -15.23 -18.72
CA ASN A 733 -29.18 -15.25 -17.42
C ASN A 733 -28.68 -14.14 -16.48
N LEU A 734 -27.36 -13.89 -16.46
CA LEU A 734 -26.78 -12.78 -15.70
C LEU A 734 -27.32 -11.42 -16.19
N LEU A 735 -27.32 -11.18 -17.50
CA LEU A 735 -27.82 -9.93 -18.08
C LEU A 735 -29.32 -9.74 -17.84
N ALA A 736 -30.10 -10.82 -17.89
CA ALA A 736 -31.52 -10.79 -17.57
C ALA A 736 -31.78 -10.39 -16.11
N ASP A 737 -31.02 -10.95 -15.16
CA ASP A 737 -31.12 -10.57 -13.74
C ASP A 737 -30.74 -9.10 -13.52
N ILE A 738 -29.63 -8.62 -14.09
CA ILE A 738 -29.23 -7.20 -14.02
C ILE A 738 -30.36 -6.29 -14.50
N LYS A 739 -30.95 -6.62 -15.66
CA LYS A 739 -32.05 -5.84 -16.25
C LYS A 739 -33.31 -5.89 -15.39
N GLU A 740 -33.66 -7.05 -14.83
CA GLU A 740 -34.80 -7.19 -13.92
C GLU A 740 -34.64 -6.31 -12.67
N LYS A 741 -33.41 -6.16 -12.17
CA LYS A 741 -33.09 -5.26 -11.04
C LYS A 741 -32.91 -3.80 -11.46
N GLY A 742 -33.26 -3.44 -12.70
CA GLY A 742 -33.21 -2.07 -13.21
C GLY A 742 -31.79 -1.55 -13.40
N ASP A 743 -30.89 -2.40 -13.90
CA ASP A 743 -29.47 -2.11 -14.09
C ASP A 743 -28.79 -1.68 -12.77
N ARG A 744 -29.12 -2.36 -11.67
CA ARG A 744 -28.51 -2.12 -10.35
C ARG A 744 -27.66 -3.31 -9.92
N LEU A 745 -26.53 -3.04 -9.29
CA LEU A 745 -25.71 -4.07 -8.68
C LEU A 745 -26.41 -4.65 -7.44
N THR A 746 -26.25 -5.95 -7.23
CA THR A 746 -26.68 -6.66 -6.01
C THR A 746 -25.52 -7.36 -5.31
N THR A 747 -24.30 -7.20 -5.83
CA THR A 747 -23.08 -7.83 -5.31
C THR A 747 -22.48 -7.08 -4.13
N GLY A 748 -21.75 -7.83 -3.32
CA GLY A 748 -20.94 -7.32 -2.21
C GLY A 748 -19.49 -7.10 -2.62
N ASP A 749 -18.61 -6.98 -1.62
CA ASP A 749 -17.17 -6.75 -1.80
C ASP A 749 -16.54 -7.80 -2.74
N VAL A 750 -16.69 -9.09 -2.41
CA VAL A 750 -16.14 -10.19 -3.22
C VAL A 750 -16.75 -10.17 -4.61
N GLY A 751 -18.08 -10.10 -4.71
CA GLY A 751 -18.81 -10.27 -5.95
C GLY A 751 -18.61 -9.13 -6.95
N ASN A 752 -18.35 -7.90 -6.48
CA ASN A 752 -18.16 -6.73 -7.34
C ASN A 752 -17.09 -6.96 -8.40
N ARG A 753 -15.90 -7.41 -8.01
CA ARG A 753 -14.82 -7.61 -8.98
C ARG A 753 -15.22 -8.60 -10.06
N TYR A 754 -15.77 -9.74 -9.65
CA TYR A 754 -16.11 -10.83 -10.55
C TYR A 754 -17.27 -10.46 -11.48
N LEU A 755 -18.27 -9.74 -10.99
CA LEU A 755 -19.33 -9.18 -11.83
C LEU A 755 -18.76 -8.22 -12.87
N PHE A 756 -18.02 -7.21 -12.42
CA PHE A 756 -17.54 -6.13 -13.28
C PHE A 756 -16.63 -6.68 -14.38
N GLN A 757 -15.71 -7.57 -14.02
CA GLN A 757 -14.78 -8.15 -14.97
C GLN A 757 -15.43 -9.21 -15.87
N THR A 758 -16.43 -9.96 -15.39
CA THR A 758 -17.21 -10.83 -16.27
C THR A 758 -17.94 -10.03 -17.35
N LEU A 759 -18.58 -8.92 -16.98
CA LEU A 759 -19.24 -8.06 -17.98
C LEU A 759 -18.23 -7.47 -18.96
N ALA A 760 -17.18 -6.83 -18.46
CA ALA A 760 -16.19 -6.14 -19.29
C ALA A 760 -15.48 -7.07 -20.28
N ARG A 761 -15.03 -8.25 -19.82
CA ARG A 761 -14.26 -9.23 -20.63
C ARG A 761 -15.11 -9.99 -21.64
N ASN A 762 -16.44 -9.90 -21.55
CA ASN A 762 -17.36 -10.55 -22.49
C ASN A 762 -18.15 -9.53 -23.32
N GLY A 763 -17.65 -8.29 -23.46
CA GLY A 763 -18.20 -7.28 -24.37
C GLY A 763 -19.36 -6.45 -23.80
N GLU A 764 -19.75 -6.66 -22.54
CA GLU A 764 -20.89 -6.02 -21.89
C GLU A 764 -20.51 -4.69 -21.20
N ASN A 765 -19.65 -3.91 -21.85
CA ASN A 765 -19.17 -2.62 -21.32
C ASN A 765 -20.28 -1.55 -21.29
N GLU A 766 -21.27 -1.63 -22.18
CA GLU A 766 -22.47 -0.77 -22.12
C GLU A 766 -23.32 -1.05 -20.87
N THR A 767 -23.39 -2.32 -20.45
CA THR A 767 -24.07 -2.71 -19.21
C THR A 767 -23.32 -2.15 -18.00
N MET A 768 -21.98 -2.24 -17.98
CA MET A 768 -21.14 -1.59 -16.96
C MET A 768 -21.38 -0.09 -16.87
N PHE A 769 -21.46 0.60 -18.02
CA PHE A 769 -21.76 2.03 -18.06
C PHE A 769 -23.10 2.35 -17.39
N LYS A 770 -24.18 1.65 -17.77
CA LYS A 770 -25.53 1.87 -17.21
C LYS A 770 -25.61 1.58 -15.72
N MET A 771 -24.96 0.49 -15.28
CA MET A 771 -24.95 0.06 -13.89
C MET A 771 -24.29 1.05 -12.93
N HIS A 772 -23.38 1.90 -13.41
CA HIS A 772 -22.59 2.78 -12.55
C HIS A 772 -22.75 4.28 -12.85
N ASN A 773 -23.32 4.64 -13.99
CA ASN A 773 -23.54 6.04 -14.38
C ASN A 773 -24.91 6.57 -13.92
N HIS A 774 -25.15 6.61 -12.62
CA HIS A 774 -26.38 7.15 -12.04
C HIS A 774 -26.17 7.66 -10.60
N TYR A 775 -27.13 8.43 -10.09
CA TYR A 775 -27.11 9.01 -8.74
C TYR A 775 -28.00 8.28 -7.71
N ASP A 776 -28.71 7.23 -8.12
CA ASP A 776 -29.56 6.44 -7.22
C ASP A 776 -28.75 5.41 -6.42
N ALA A 777 -29.27 5.00 -5.25
CA ALA A 777 -28.68 3.92 -4.47
C ALA A 777 -29.09 2.54 -5.04
N PRO A 778 -28.22 1.52 -5.00
CA PRO A 778 -26.81 1.55 -4.59
C PRO A 778 -25.91 2.09 -5.71
N GLY A 779 -24.81 2.77 -5.38
CA GLY A 779 -23.80 3.11 -6.39
C GLY A 779 -22.89 4.28 -6.03
N TYR A 780 -21.85 4.49 -6.83
CA TYR A 780 -20.87 5.54 -6.62
C TYR A 780 -21.47 6.94 -6.73
N GLY A 781 -22.32 7.20 -7.73
CA GLY A 781 -22.98 8.49 -7.88
C GLY A 781 -23.83 8.84 -6.66
N PHE A 782 -24.51 7.86 -6.04
CA PHE A 782 -25.24 8.12 -4.80
C PHE A 782 -24.33 8.61 -3.67
N GLN A 783 -23.17 7.97 -3.46
CA GLN A 783 -22.18 8.41 -2.46
C GLN A 783 -21.65 9.82 -2.76
N ILE A 784 -21.39 10.14 -4.03
CA ILE A 784 -20.98 11.47 -4.48
C ILE A 784 -22.08 12.50 -4.16
N LYS A 785 -23.34 12.20 -4.49
CA LYS A 785 -24.50 13.07 -4.21
C LYS A 785 -24.73 13.24 -2.71
N PHE A 786 -24.39 12.24 -1.91
CA PHE A 786 -24.43 12.30 -0.45
C PHE A 786 -23.34 13.24 0.13
N GLY A 787 -22.32 13.60 -0.65
CA GLY A 787 -21.27 14.54 -0.26
C GLY A 787 -20.02 13.89 0.33
N LEU A 788 -19.80 12.60 0.06
CA LEU A 788 -18.62 11.87 0.54
C LEU A 788 -17.36 12.23 -0.25
N THR A 789 -16.22 12.19 0.43
CA THR A 789 -14.90 12.45 -0.14
C THR A 789 -13.96 11.23 -0.10
N THR A 790 -14.45 10.12 0.46
CA THR A 790 -13.87 8.77 0.48
C THR A 790 -15.00 7.75 0.32
N LEU A 791 -14.72 6.59 -0.25
CA LEU A 791 -15.64 5.45 -0.32
C LEU A 791 -16.01 4.94 1.09
N THR A 792 -17.24 4.46 1.22
CA THR A 792 -17.79 3.84 2.42
C THR A 792 -17.70 2.33 2.43
N GLU A 793 -17.92 1.74 3.60
CA GLU A 793 -18.07 0.29 3.78
C GLU A 793 -19.39 -0.25 3.19
N GLN A 794 -20.44 0.57 3.08
CA GLN A 794 -21.71 0.18 2.45
C GLN A 794 -22.08 1.11 1.32
N TRP A 795 -22.67 0.58 0.27
CA TRP A 795 -23.20 1.36 -0.85
C TRP A 795 -24.14 2.49 -0.40
N ASP A 796 -24.93 2.28 0.65
CA ASP A 796 -25.69 3.32 1.33
C ASP A 796 -24.94 3.79 2.61
N PRO A 797 -24.30 4.97 2.58
CA PRO A 797 -23.49 5.48 3.70
C PRO A 797 -24.26 5.62 5.01
N ARG A 798 -25.59 5.77 4.94
CA ARG A 798 -26.47 5.92 6.12
C ARG A 798 -26.50 4.65 6.96
N LYS A 799 -26.26 3.49 6.33
CA LYS A 799 -26.32 2.16 6.94
C LYS A 799 -24.95 1.58 7.31
N GLY A 800 -23.86 2.12 6.76
CA GLY A 800 -22.49 1.64 7.01
C GLY A 800 -21.85 2.11 8.32
N ASN A 801 -20.82 1.40 8.78
CA ASN A 801 -20.08 1.76 10.01
C ASN A 801 -18.79 2.53 9.75
N SER A 802 -18.32 2.58 8.50
CA SER A 802 -17.16 3.36 8.05
C SER A 802 -17.49 4.19 6.81
N TRP A 803 -17.02 5.43 6.79
CA TRP A 803 -17.05 6.30 5.61
C TRP A 803 -15.69 6.39 4.91
N ASN A 804 -14.77 5.45 5.20
CA ASN A 804 -13.45 5.39 4.62
C ASN A 804 -12.95 3.94 4.52
N HIS A 805 -13.46 3.22 3.52
CA HIS A 805 -13.08 1.85 3.15
C HIS A 805 -12.82 1.83 1.65
N PHE A 806 -11.91 0.99 1.16
CA PHE A 806 -11.66 0.88 -0.28
C PHE A 806 -12.14 -0.44 -0.91
N MET A 807 -12.82 -1.30 -0.14
CA MET A 807 -13.40 -2.58 -0.59
C MET A 807 -14.52 -2.46 -1.63
N LEU A 808 -14.92 -1.24 -2.01
CA LEU A 808 -15.86 -1.01 -3.14
C LEU A 808 -15.16 -0.39 -4.34
N GLY A 809 -13.81 -0.44 -4.40
CA GLY A 809 -12.99 0.23 -5.42
C GLY A 809 -12.75 -0.55 -6.71
N GLN A 810 -13.36 -1.72 -6.89
CA GLN A 810 -13.02 -2.69 -7.95
C GLN A 810 -13.25 -2.15 -9.37
N ILE A 811 -14.11 -1.14 -9.54
CA ILE A 811 -14.35 -0.49 -10.85
C ILE A 811 -13.09 0.19 -11.44
N GLU A 812 -12.08 0.50 -10.63
CA GLU A 812 -10.80 1.03 -11.13
C GLU A 812 -10.16 0.10 -12.17
N GLU A 813 -10.30 -1.22 -12.03
CA GLU A 813 -9.81 -2.17 -13.03
C GLU A 813 -10.48 -1.91 -14.40
N TRP A 814 -11.77 -1.60 -14.44
CA TRP A 814 -12.52 -1.28 -15.66
C TRP A 814 -12.12 0.09 -16.26
N PHE A 815 -11.86 1.10 -15.42
CA PHE A 815 -11.40 2.40 -15.90
C PHE A 815 -10.08 2.32 -16.67
N TYR A 816 -9.10 1.58 -16.14
CA TYR A 816 -7.80 1.43 -16.79
C TYR A 816 -7.82 0.40 -17.92
N GLN A 817 -8.36 -0.80 -17.68
CA GLN A 817 -8.27 -1.90 -18.65
C GLN A 817 -9.27 -1.80 -19.80
N SER A 818 -10.45 -1.23 -19.57
CA SER A 818 -11.51 -1.20 -20.59
C SER A 818 -11.72 0.22 -21.14
N LEU A 819 -12.00 1.21 -20.29
CA LEU A 819 -12.25 2.57 -20.81
C LEU A 819 -10.99 3.18 -21.44
N ALA A 820 -9.85 3.09 -20.77
CA ALA A 820 -8.58 3.50 -21.35
C ALA A 820 -7.92 2.37 -22.19
N GLY A 821 -8.26 1.11 -21.94
CA GLY A 821 -7.80 0.00 -22.76
C GLY A 821 -6.42 -0.57 -22.40
N ILE A 822 -5.78 -0.15 -21.30
CA ILE A 822 -4.40 -0.58 -20.97
C ILE A 822 -4.44 -1.95 -20.30
N MET A 823 -3.99 -3.00 -20.97
CA MET A 823 -4.04 -4.37 -20.46
C MET A 823 -2.68 -5.08 -20.59
N ALA A 824 -2.26 -5.75 -19.52
CA ALA A 824 -1.04 -6.56 -19.56
C ALA A 824 -1.21 -7.78 -20.48
N ASP A 825 -0.14 -8.18 -21.17
CA ASP A 825 -0.07 -9.47 -21.83
C ASP A 825 0.42 -10.54 -20.84
N PRO A 826 -0.40 -11.53 -20.45
CA PRO A 826 0.01 -12.57 -19.52
C PRO A 826 1.15 -13.46 -20.07
N GLU A 827 1.34 -13.53 -21.39
CA GLU A 827 2.43 -14.28 -22.03
C GLU A 827 3.74 -13.48 -22.07
N LYS A 828 3.67 -12.16 -21.87
CA LYS A 828 4.80 -11.21 -21.85
C LYS A 828 4.68 -10.24 -20.66
N PRO A 829 4.76 -10.77 -19.43
CA PRO A 829 4.47 -10.04 -18.20
C PRO A 829 5.37 -8.84 -17.96
N GLY A 830 4.94 -7.95 -17.07
CA GLY A 830 5.61 -6.68 -16.77
C GLY A 830 5.39 -5.61 -17.83
N PHE A 831 4.42 -5.80 -18.73
CA PHE A 831 4.19 -4.94 -19.91
C PHE A 831 5.35 -4.97 -20.90
N LYS A 832 6.03 -6.12 -21.04
CA LYS A 832 7.05 -6.30 -22.10
C LYS A 832 6.40 -6.26 -23.49
N HIS A 833 5.23 -6.89 -23.59
CA HIS A 833 4.19 -6.59 -24.56
C HIS A 833 2.90 -6.32 -23.76
N PHE A 834 1.97 -5.57 -24.35
CA PHE A 834 0.69 -5.23 -23.74
C PHE A 834 -0.32 -4.83 -24.81
N PHE A 835 -1.59 -4.70 -24.42
CA PHE A 835 -2.67 -4.30 -25.30
C PHE A 835 -3.11 -2.86 -24.98
N ILE A 836 -3.50 -2.12 -26.02
CA ILE A 836 -4.29 -0.90 -25.92
C ILE A 836 -5.61 -1.14 -26.65
N GLN A 837 -6.67 -1.40 -25.91
CA GLN A 837 -7.99 -1.78 -26.44
C GLN A 837 -9.13 -0.98 -25.78
N PRO A 838 -9.27 0.32 -26.08
CA PRO A 838 -10.29 1.14 -25.45
C PRO A 838 -11.71 0.76 -25.87
N GLU A 839 -12.63 0.75 -24.91
CA GLU A 839 -14.06 0.57 -25.13
C GLU A 839 -14.78 1.92 -25.05
N VAL A 840 -15.49 2.27 -26.11
CA VAL A 840 -16.29 3.50 -26.20
C VAL A 840 -17.73 3.17 -25.87
N VAL A 841 -18.21 3.65 -24.72
CA VAL A 841 -19.53 3.31 -24.19
C VAL A 841 -20.40 4.53 -23.89
N GLY A 842 -21.71 4.35 -23.95
CA GLY A 842 -22.69 5.36 -23.61
C GLY A 842 -22.48 6.67 -24.38
N ASP A 843 -22.55 7.78 -23.66
CA ASP A 843 -22.34 9.13 -24.20
C ASP A 843 -20.89 9.62 -24.05
N MET A 844 -19.95 8.76 -23.67
CA MET A 844 -18.57 9.17 -23.42
C MET A 844 -17.92 9.73 -24.68
N THR A 845 -17.25 10.87 -24.55
CA THR A 845 -16.57 11.56 -25.66
C THR A 845 -15.06 11.47 -25.58
N PHE A 846 -14.48 11.23 -24.40
CA PHE A 846 -13.06 10.93 -24.24
C PHE A 846 -12.80 10.08 -22.99
N ALA A 847 -11.70 9.33 -23.01
CA ALA A 847 -11.05 8.80 -21.81
C ALA A 847 -9.53 8.83 -21.99
N LYS A 848 -8.81 9.09 -20.91
CA LYS A 848 -7.35 9.11 -20.87
C LYS A 848 -6.84 8.44 -19.60
N ALA A 849 -5.82 7.62 -19.77
CA ALA A 849 -5.05 7.10 -18.66
C ALA A 849 -3.56 7.07 -18.99
N ASP A 850 -2.75 7.16 -17.94
CA ASP A 850 -1.34 6.82 -18.00
C ASP A 850 -0.96 5.88 -16.87
N TYR A 851 0.04 5.05 -17.12
CA TYR A 851 0.58 4.09 -16.16
C TYR A 851 2.10 3.98 -16.28
N GLN A 852 2.79 4.09 -15.17
CA GLN A 852 4.24 3.98 -15.04
C GLN A 852 4.61 2.52 -14.80
N SER A 853 4.81 1.77 -15.88
CA SER A 853 5.29 0.39 -15.78
C SER A 853 6.78 0.33 -15.42
N VAL A 854 7.27 -0.89 -15.18
CA VAL A 854 8.69 -1.18 -14.97
C VAL A 854 9.56 -0.81 -16.18
N TYR A 855 8.99 -0.73 -17.38
CA TYR A 855 9.72 -0.30 -18.59
C TYR A 855 9.65 1.20 -18.86
N GLY A 856 8.63 1.89 -18.35
CA GLY A 856 8.41 3.31 -18.61
C GLY A 856 6.93 3.67 -18.65
N LYS A 857 6.64 4.89 -19.08
CA LYS A 857 5.28 5.42 -19.15
C LYS A 857 4.50 4.81 -20.33
N ILE A 858 3.34 4.25 -20.04
CA ILE A 858 2.31 3.84 -21.00
C ILE A 858 1.22 4.91 -20.99
N VAL A 859 0.75 5.33 -22.18
CA VAL A 859 -0.39 6.25 -22.31
C VAL A 859 -1.40 5.68 -23.28
N SER A 860 -2.68 5.79 -22.92
CA SER A 860 -3.82 5.62 -23.83
C SER A 860 -4.81 6.76 -23.60
N SER A 861 -5.04 7.56 -24.64
CA SER A 861 -5.92 8.73 -24.57
C SER A 861 -6.70 8.88 -25.86
N TRP A 862 -7.98 8.53 -25.83
CA TRP A 862 -8.88 8.66 -26.98
C TRP A 862 -9.89 9.79 -26.82
N GLU A 863 -10.28 10.39 -27.94
CA GLU A 863 -11.39 11.34 -28.03
C GLU A 863 -12.20 11.14 -29.33
N LYS A 864 -13.50 11.42 -29.27
CA LYS A 864 -14.38 11.55 -30.44
C LYS A 864 -14.47 13.02 -30.82
N LYS A 865 -13.99 13.37 -32.02
CA LYS A 865 -13.94 14.75 -32.49
C LYS A 865 -14.08 14.82 -34.00
N ASP A 866 -14.89 15.73 -34.51
CA ASP A 866 -15.05 16.03 -35.94
C ASP A 866 -15.35 14.77 -36.82
N GLY A 867 -16.19 13.85 -36.31
CA GLY A 867 -16.50 12.58 -37.01
C GLY A 867 -15.33 11.59 -37.06
N LYS A 868 -14.37 11.74 -36.14
CA LYS A 868 -13.22 10.85 -35.98
C LYS A 868 -13.10 10.33 -34.55
N PHE A 869 -12.51 9.15 -34.44
CA PHE A 869 -11.91 8.64 -33.21
C PHE A 869 -10.40 8.91 -33.28
N ILE A 870 -9.86 9.63 -32.31
CA ILE A 870 -8.45 10.00 -32.24
C ILE A 870 -7.86 9.37 -30.98
N LEU A 871 -6.87 8.50 -31.14
CA LEU A 871 -6.19 7.80 -30.06
C LEU A 871 -4.71 8.18 -30.01
N ASN A 872 -4.29 8.77 -28.89
CA ASN A 872 -2.89 9.07 -28.59
C ASN A 872 -2.32 7.94 -27.73
N VAL A 873 -1.23 7.33 -28.18
CA VAL A 873 -0.54 6.26 -27.45
C VAL A 873 0.92 6.58 -27.20
N GLU A 874 1.42 6.17 -26.03
CA GLU A 874 2.85 6.18 -25.69
C GLU A 874 3.26 4.78 -25.26
N ILE A 875 4.25 4.21 -25.95
CA ILE A 875 4.77 2.86 -25.74
C ILE A 875 6.23 3.00 -25.27
N PRO A 876 6.58 2.50 -24.06
CA PRO A 876 7.95 2.57 -23.54
C PRO A 876 9.01 1.97 -24.46
N VAL A 877 10.24 2.48 -24.37
CA VAL A 877 11.36 1.94 -25.14
C VAL A 877 11.60 0.48 -24.76
N ASN A 878 11.95 -0.34 -25.76
CA ASN A 878 12.20 -1.78 -25.61
C ASN A 878 10.93 -2.61 -25.31
N THR A 879 9.72 -2.07 -25.49
CA THR A 879 8.45 -2.82 -25.45
C THR A 879 7.68 -2.69 -26.76
N THR A 880 6.61 -3.47 -26.89
CA THR A 880 5.67 -3.46 -28.01
C THR A 880 4.25 -3.44 -27.49
N ALA A 881 3.30 -3.04 -28.33
CA ALA A 881 1.87 -3.14 -28.01
C ALA A 881 1.03 -3.53 -29.22
N THR A 882 -0.02 -4.29 -28.96
CA THR A 882 -1.13 -4.52 -29.91
C THR A 882 -2.23 -3.50 -29.61
N ILE A 883 -2.60 -2.71 -30.62
CA ILE A 883 -3.66 -1.70 -30.51
C ILE A 883 -4.92 -2.24 -31.17
N GLU A 884 -6.00 -2.42 -30.41
CA GLU A 884 -7.31 -2.78 -30.95
C GLU A 884 -8.21 -1.55 -31.02
N LEU A 885 -8.73 -1.26 -32.20
CA LEU A 885 -9.48 -0.03 -32.46
C LEU A 885 -10.99 -0.28 -32.37
N PRO A 886 -11.76 0.53 -31.59
CA PRO A 886 -13.21 0.38 -31.44
C PRO A 886 -13.98 0.97 -32.64
N VAL A 887 -13.60 0.59 -33.86
CA VAL A 887 -14.19 1.08 -35.11
C VAL A 887 -14.50 -0.07 -36.07
N SER A 888 -15.29 0.20 -37.10
CA SER A 888 -15.65 -0.83 -38.09
C SER A 888 -14.44 -1.30 -38.91
N LYS A 889 -14.48 -2.53 -39.41
CA LYS A 889 -13.42 -3.10 -40.27
C LYS A 889 -13.15 -2.30 -41.56
N SER A 890 -14.12 -1.53 -42.02
CA SER A 890 -14.02 -0.68 -43.23
C SER A 890 -13.53 0.73 -42.94
N SER A 891 -13.29 1.09 -41.68
CA SER A 891 -12.85 2.43 -41.29
C SER A 891 -11.47 2.74 -41.88
N GLU A 892 -11.30 3.97 -42.38
CA GLU A 892 -9.97 4.46 -42.76
C GLU A 892 -9.16 4.75 -41.50
N ILE A 893 -7.97 4.16 -41.41
CA ILE A 893 -7.06 4.29 -40.27
C ILE A 893 -5.79 5.02 -40.72
N LYS A 894 -5.39 6.04 -39.96
CA LYS A 894 -4.13 6.78 -40.16
C LYS A 894 -3.29 6.74 -38.90
N ILE A 895 -1.98 6.59 -39.07
CA ILE A 895 -0.98 6.80 -38.01
C ILE A 895 -0.14 8.00 -38.43
N ASP A 896 -0.10 9.04 -37.60
CA ASP A 896 0.64 10.28 -37.84
C ASP A 896 0.38 10.86 -39.25
N ASN A 897 -0.91 10.95 -39.62
CA ASN A 897 -1.45 11.38 -40.91
C ASN A 897 -1.17 10.46 -42.12
N LYS A 898 -0.59 9.27 -41.92
CA LYS A 898 -0.34 8.31 -42.99
C LYS A 898 -1.33 7.16 -42.93
N LYS A 899 -1.99 6.87 -44.06
CA LYS A 899 -2.92 5.74 -44.16
C LYS A 899 -2.18 4.42 -43.96
N VAL A 900 -2.73 3.55 -43.12
CA VAL A 900 -2.16 2.22 -42.83
C VAL A 900 -3.20 1.13 -43.06
N ARG A 901 -2.74 -0.08 -43.33
CA ARG A 901 -3.59 -1.28 -43.35
C ARG A 901 -3.53 -1.94 -41.98
N ALA A 902 -4.66 -2.08 -41.32
CA ALA A 902 -4.78 -2.81 -40.07
C ALA A 902 -4.85 -4.33 -40.32
N GLY A 903 -4.39 -5.10 -39.34
CA GLY A 903 -4.65 -6.53 -39.23
C GLY A 903 -6.04 -6.78 -38.66
N PHE A 904 -6.39 -8.06 -38.57
CA PHE A 904 -7.63 -8.53 -37.96
C PHE A 904 -7.38 -9.89 -37.28
N ASP A 905 -7.49 -9.95 -35.95
CA ASP A 905 -7.49 -11.22 -35.19
C ASP A 905 -8.81 -11.44 -34.43
N GLY A 906 -9.89 -10.79 -34.90
CA GLY A 906 -11.21 -10.90 -34.30
C GLY A 906 -12.25 -10.03 -35.02
N THR A 907 -13.08 -9.33 -34.26
CA THR A 907 -14.11 -8.42 -34.77
C THR A 907 -13.60 -7.00 -35.03
N LYS A 908 -12.53 -6.56 -34.33
CA LYS A 908 -11.96 -5.20 -34.40
C LYS A 908 -10.68 -5.15 -35.27
N PRO A 909 -10.37 -4.02 -35.93
CA PRO A 909 -9.07 -3.80 -36.56
C PRO A 909 -7.94 -3.71 -35.51
N ASN A 910 -6.78 -4.31 -35.79
CA ASN A 910 -5.62 -4.25 -34.91
C ASN A 910 -4.33 -3.71 -35.58
N LEU A 911 -3.43 -3.14 -34.77
CA LEU A 911 -2.13 -2.61 -35.17
C LEU A 911 -1.03 -3.10 -34.23
N GLU A 912 0.07 -3.59 -34.78
CA GLU A 912 1.28 -3.94 -34.02
C GLU A 912 2.26 -2.76 -34.03
N LEU A 913 2.51 -2.17 -32.87
CA LEU A 913 3.40 -1.01 -32.73
C LEU A 913 4.56 -1.31 -31.77
N GLY A 914 5.76 -0.85 -32.13
CA GLY A 914 6.88 -0.77 -31.19
C GLY A 914 6.87 0.52 -30.39
N SER A 915 7.91 0.72 -29.58
CA SER A 915 8.05 1.90 -28.73
C SER A 915 7.90 3.24 -29.48
N GLY A 916 7.40 4.27 -28.81
CA GLY A 916 7.22 5.58 -29.41
C GLY A 916 5.94 6.28 -28.99
N LYS A 917 5.67 7.41 -29.61
CA LYS A 917 4.43 8.19 -29.46
C LYS A 917 3.73 8.22 -30.80
N TYR A 918 2.46 7.85 -30.83
CA TYR A 918 1.68 7.76 -32.06
C TYR A 918 0.33 8.46 -31.89
N ILE A 919 -0.12 9.11 -32.96
CA ILE A 919 -1.49 9.59 -33.09
C ILE A 919 -2.20 8.73 -34.13
N ILE A 920 -3.23 8.01 -33.69
CA ILE A 920 -4.03 7.15 -34.52
C ILE A 920 -5.38 7.83 -34.76
N GLU A 921 -5.72 8.09 -36.02
CA GLU A 921 -7.01 8.65 -36.41
C GLU A 921 -7.83 7.59 -37.16
N CYS A 922 -9.09 7.42 -36.77
CA CYS A 922 -10.05 6.57 -37.45
C CYS A 922 -11.29 7.38 -37.79
N LYS A 923 -11.83 7.21 -39.00
CA LYS A 923 -13.15 7.76 -39.33
C LYS A 923 -14.24 6.94 -38.64
N ILE A 924 -15.17 7.59 -37.95
CA ILE A 924 -16.32 6.96 -37.27
C ILE A 924 -17.63 7.24 -37.98
#